data_AF-A0A8T4W6Y8-F1
#
_entry.id   AF-A0A8T4W6Y8-F1
#
_cell.length_a   1.000
_cell.length_b   1.000
_cell.length_c   1.000
_cell.angle_alpha   90.00
_cell.angle_beta   90.00
_cell.angle_gamma   90.00
#
_symmetry.space_group_name_H-M   'P 1'
#
loop_
_entity.id
_entity.type
_entity.pdbx_description
1 polymer ?
#
loop_
_entity_poly.entity_id
_entity_poly.type
_entity_poly.pdbx_seq_one_letter_code
_entity_poly.pdbx_strand_id
1 'polypeptide(L)'
;MKVLVVFAITIMIGATFSGCVDNAGVKEVKGFDMDDIDDIDVERNQGATPVVAAEHTPLYALIGTPIALFYEGNESMVAPLLVKNFSNPSKPVMRFDSQYAYSGEIAIADGTPENVSLDLVPEIWEKSDGVVLVEDSERGYSLGVAATPIASYLNIPVIVTDKTDDVRDLLDDLGVKYTFLCGDLEGHERTWRFTNDQDITNFLVELAKDMFGSVDYLSITNPRDAYPPEVLNTTSFDFSGTLSSVAILPSTLTSTAQGFLSPVYHNFTIPEGYKYARVKLDLVNLDSENVAEMGDHITISGGPRLEDLPAAQQSYELVQINTMAGVPERDGSGDITTDKLHYETVLYDRGGVTYDLSLMGTWLAQKQGDYELHVTVEQLSDPYISTMPKLSAVAPYLTAYRQGAIWAERDFAFAATDNVTVNGDTCPGFYVPRKNPDLAEPLNDKLMERHEELNMLLGNISNISGDDTRALWQHYSDNPINIALVGGTTMLPQYIHDNPDTPTDDPMGIYYFGYGTPSDVPYGNIDPDPDDPKNDTYSYWPRQENVVGRITGWDVQDASALVCRTVFYDDIVQGMGDWKNSATVQSGTGTDFQKVPVIEQVKNLLAPILGGAAGDPMKFPSGATRFAGDAVAASIEDGGYEVERTYFTFSQRKGFSDEALQEIKRSGLLNMLLFPKFEIKMVSGEDVVRGGELQPESNIIYENGHGSMHLYEFGDVVMWGLGIGYFFGPLIMGFLTRISMFATPMAALGTYSARGVEDMELGPSTMMIESCVNGKIDGMYVPNNIGQAYIHAGVNSLLASTTFTNVAGYLKPRPFIHSLGVYAY
;
A
#
# COMPACT_ATOMS: atom_id res chain seq x y z
N MET A 1 -85.04 8.51 0.87
CA MET A 1 -83.94 8.81 -0.08
C MET A 1 -83.06 9.87 0.59
N LYS A 2 -81.76 9.60 0.76
CA LYS A 2 -80.75 10.28 1.60
C LYS A 2 -80.63 9.87 3.08
N VAL A 3 -80.36 8.58 3.37
CA VAL A 3 -79.63 8.12 4.59
C VAL A 3 -78.71 6.90 4.29
N LEU A 4 -78.48 6.53 3.01
CA LEU A 4 -77.84 5.24 2.65
C LEU A 4 -76.52 5.39 1.88
N VAL A 5 -75.77 6.47 2.12
CA VAL A 5 -74.45 6.71 1.50
C VAL A 5 -73.31 6.83 2.53
N VAL A 6 -73.61 6.89 3.83
CA VAL A 6 -72.58 7.05 4.88
C VAL A 6 -72.04 5.71 5.42
N PHE A 7 -72.67 4.57 5.09
CA PHE A 7 -72.23 3.25 5.58
C PHE A 7 -71.42 2.42 4.57
N ALA A 8 -71.19 2.94 3.35
CA ALA A 8 -70.43 2.24 2.30
C ALA A 8 -69.00 2.78 2.10
N ILE A 9 -68.62 3.89 2.75
CA ILE A 9 -67.27 4.45 2.65
C ILE A 9 -66.38 4.02 3.84
N THR A 10 -66.97 3.58 4.95
CA THR A 10 -66.21 3.15 6.15
C THR A 10 -65.72 1.70 6.08
N ILE A 11 -66.13 0.90 5.08
CA ILE A 11 -65.67 -0.49 4.90
C ILE A 11 -64.59 -0.61 3.79
N MET A 12 -64.29 0.46 3.04
CA MET A 12 -63.18 0.48 2.08
C MET A 12 -61.88 1.11 2.60
N ILE A 13 -61.80 1.44 3.89
CA ILE A 13 -60.55 1.91 4.54
C ILE A 13 -60.01 0.85 5.55
N GLY A 14 -60.71 -0.27 5.74
CA GLY A 14 -60.37 -1.31 6.73
C GLY A 14 -59.91 -2.66 6.17
N ALA A 15 -59.47 -2.75 4.90
CA ALA A 15 -59.16 -4.03 4.26
C ALA A 15 -57.93 -4.03 3.33
N THR A 16 -56.85 -3.35 3.71
CA THR A 16 -55.53 -3.47 3.06
C THR A 16 -54.37 -3.70 4.04
N PHE A 17 -54.66 -4.27 5.21
CA PHE A 17 -53.64 -4.87 6.10
C PHE A 17 -53.91 -6.36 6.27
N SER A 18 -53.38 -7.17 5.34
CA SER A 18 -53.17 -8.62 5.50
C SER A 18 -52.51 -9.15 4.22
N GLY A 19 -51.18 -9.16 4.19
CA GLY A 19 -50.42 -9.68 3.07
C GLY A 19 -48.92 -9.54 3.32
N CYS A 20 -48.35 -10.46 4.09
CA CYS A 20 -46.92 -10.73 4.02
C CYS A 20 -46.61 -11.36 2.65
N VAL A 21 -45.55 -10.88 1.99
CA VAL A 21 -44.44 -11.63 1.36
C VAL A 21 -43.65 -10.64 0.48
N ASP A 22 -42.46 -10.31 0.99
CA ASP A 22 -41.14 -10.13 0.37
C ASP A 22 -40.86 -9.13 -0.77
N ASN A 23 -39.76 -8.39 -0.52
CA ASN A 23 -38.77 -7.79 -1.42
C ASN A 23 -39.20 -6.63 -2.35
N ALA A 24 -39.17 -5.43 -1.78
CA ALA A 24 -38.59 -4.22 -2.38
C ALA A 24 -38.52 -3.17 -1.25
N GLY A 25 -37.33 -2.95 -0.70
CA GLY A 25 -37.11 -2.11 0.48
C GLY A 25 -37.28 -0.63 0.16
N VAL A 26 -38.49 -0.11 0.35
CA VAL A 26 -38.75 1.28 0.75
C VAL A 26 -39.99 1.26 1.64
N LYS A 27 -39.89 1.64 2.92
CA LYS A 27 -41.06 2.00 3.74
C LYS A 27 -40.72 2.93 4.93
N GLU A 28 -41.29 4.13 4.80
CA GLU A 28 -41.53 5.24 5.73
C GLU A 28 -40.38 6.20 6.11
N VAL A 29 -40.39 7.35 5.41
CA VAL A 29 -39.82 8.65 5.80
C VAL A 29 -40.68 9.25 6.91
N LYS A 30 -40.05 9.72 8.00
CA LYS A 30 -40.61 10.76 8.85
C LYS A 30 -39.61 11.88 9.04
N GLY A 31 -39.63 12.82 8.09
CA GLY A 31 -39.70 14.21 8.53
C GLY A 31 -39.23 15.30 7.59
N PHE A 32 -38.45 15.05 6.53
CA PHE A 32 -38.02 16.13 5.64
C PHE A 32 -37.40 15.67 4.30
N ASP A 33 -37.45 16.50 3.26
CA ASP A 33 -36.84 16.28 1.94
C ASP A 33 -35.65 17.22 1.67
N MET A 34 -35.09 17.23 0.45
CA MET A 34 -33.97 18.12 0.10
C MET A 34 -34.36 19.60 0.23
N ASP A 35 -35.62 19.98 0.01
CA ASP A 35 -36.07 21.39 0.13
C ASP A 35 -36.04 21.85 1.61
N ASP A 36 -36.22 20.93 2.57
CA ASP A 36 -36.10 21.22 3.99
C ASP A 36 -34.63 21.36 4.46
N ILE A 37 -33.64 20.93 3.67
CA ILE A 37 -32.20 21.05 4.00
C ILE A 37 -31.74 22.51 3.86
N ASP A 38 -32.27 23.22 2.87
CA ASP A 38 -32.00 24.65 2.65
C ASP A 38 -32.39 25.53 3.86
N ASP A 39 -33.29 25.02 4.71
CA ASP A 39 -33.79 25.68 5.91
C ASP A 39 -32.97 25.35 7.17
N ILE A 40 -31.90 24.53 7.08
CA ILE A 40 -31.05 24.20 8.23
C ILE A 40 -30.22 25.43 8.63
N ASP A 41 -30.50 25.94 9.83
CA ASP A 41 -29.79 27.06 10.43
C ASP A 41 -28.81 26.59 11.53
N VAL A 42 -27.58 27.09 11.48
CA VAL A 42 -26.48 26.69 12.36
C VAL A 42 -25.73 27.92 12.85
N GLU A 43 -25.41 27.95 14.14
CA GLU A 43 -24.54 28.96 14.75
C GLU A 43 -23.36 28.29 15.46
N ARG A 44 -22.14 28.68 15.08
CA ARG A 44 -20.90 28.16 15.68
C ARG A 44 -20.24 29.17 16.61
N ASN A 45 -19.66 28.65 17.69
CA ASN A 45 -18.81 29.42 18.60
C ASN A 45 -17.40 29.67 18.01
N GLN A 46 -16.95 28.81 17.11
CA GLN A 46 -15.58 28.77 16.60
C GLN A 46 -15.54 28.39 15.11
N GLY A 47 -14.55 28.91 14.39
CA GLY A 47 -14.27 28.54 12.99
C GLY A 47 -13.66 27.14 12.86
N ALA A 48 -13.10 26.84 11.68
CA ALA A 48 -12.44 25.56 11.45
C ALA A 48 -11.22 25.45 12.37
N THR A 49 -11.14 24.36 13.12
CA THR A 49 -10.16 24.18 14.19
C THR A 49 -9.33 22.93 13.93
N PRO A 50 -7.99 22.97 14.03
CA PRO A 50 -7.17 21.77 13.84
C PRO A 50 -7.59 20.66 14.82
N VAL A 51 -7.69 19.42 14.33
CA VAL A 51 -8.07 18.26 15.15
C VAL A 51 -6.95 17.22 15.13
N VAL A 52 -6.65 16.68 16.30
CA VAL A 52 -5.78 15.50 16.45
C VAL A 52 -6.59 14.40 17.16
N ALA A 53 -7.02 13.40 16.41
CA ALA A 53 -7.84 12.28 16.89
C ALA A 53 -6.97 11.09 17.27
N ALA A 54 -7.25 10.43 18.41
CA ALA A 54 -6.51 9.24 18.81
C ALA A 54 -6.85 8.03 17.92
N GLU A 55 -5.82 7.30 17.51
CA GLU A 55 -5.98 6.17 16.57
C GLU A 55 -6.76 4.96 17.12
N HIS A 56 -6.93 4.84 18.44
CA HIS A 56 -7.43 3.61 19.05
C HIS A 56 -8.90 3.35 18.69
N THR A 57 -9.68 4.39 18.40
CA THR A 57 -11.05 4.31 17.86
C THR A 57 -11.16 5.09 16.55
N PRO A 58 -11.74 4.51 15.49
CA PRO A 58 -11.88 5.20 14.22
C PRO A 58 -12.99 6.28 14.23
N LEU A 59 -13.89 6.26 15.24
CA LEU A 59 -15.01 7.20 15.37
C LEU A 59 -14.57 8.63 15.71
N TYR A 60 -13.40 8.80 16.35
CA TYR A 60 -12.89 10.15 16.68
C TYR A 60 -12.59 10.99 15.44
N ALA A 61 -12.12 10.37 14.35
CA ALA A 61 -11.92 11.08 13.10
C ALA A 61 -13.26 11.55 12.49
N LEU A 62 -14.34 10.77 12.65
CA LEU A 62 -15.67 11.17 12.18
C LEU A 62 -16.22 12.36 12.96
N ILE A 63 -16.08 12.36 14.29
CA ILE A 63 -16.44 13.50 15.16
C ILE A 63 -15.62 14.74 14.79
N GLY A 64 -14.32 14.56 14.56
CA GLY A 64 -13.39 15.64 14.24
C GLY A 64 -13.58 16.26 12.86
N THR A 65 -14.13 15.52 11.90
CA THR A 65 -14.24 15.97 10.50
C THR A 65 -15.01 17.29 10.35
N PRO A 66 -16.27 17.43 10.82
CA PRO A 66 -17.02 18.70 10.74
C PRO A 66 -16.49 19.82 11.68
N ILE A 67 -15.54 19.51 12.57
CA ILE A 67 -14.83 20.50 13.40
C ILE A 67 -13.66 21.09 12.61
N ALA A 68 -12.90 20.24 11.93
CA ALA A 68 -11.76 20.62 11.12
C ALA A 68 -12.14 21.16 9.74
N LEU A 69 -13.30 20.77 9.21
CA LEU A 69 -13.72 21.12 7.86
C LEU A 69 -15.24 21.27 7.78
N PHE A 70 -15.70 22.46 7.39
CA PHE A 70 -17.12 22.71 7.11
C PHE A 70 -17.29 23.80 6.05
N TYR A 71 -18.53 24.07 5.68
CA TYR A 71 -18.89 25.08 4.70
C TYR A 71 -19.79 26.17 5.28
N GLU A 72 -19.53 27.43 4.91
CA GLU A 72 -20.44 28.56 5.08
C GLU A 72 -20.96 28.98 3.70
N GLY A 73 -22.13 28.45 3.32
CA GLY A 73 -22.57 28.49 1.93
C GLY A 73 -21.62 27.67 1.06
N ASN A 74 -20.95 28.31 0.09
CA ASN A 74 -20.02 27.63 -0.83
C ASN A 74 -18.54 27.85 -0.45
N GLU A 75 -18.26 28.56 0.64
CA GLU A 75 -16.90 28.81 1.12
C GLU A 75 -16.47 27.69 2.07
N SER A 76 -15.33 27.05 1.78
CA SER A 76 -14.77 26.01 2.64
C SER A 76 -13.91 26.61 3.75
N MET A 77 -14.18 26.18 4.98
CA MET A 77 -13.40 26.49 6.17
C MET A 77 -12.59 25.24 6.51
N VAL A 78 -11.26 25.29 6.34
CA VAL A 78 -10.40 24.10 6.40
C VAL A 78 -9.28 24.24 7.42
N ALA A 79 -9.12 23.24 8.28
CA ALA A 79 -8.01 23.05 9.20
C ALA A 79 -7.54 21.58 9.17
N PRO A 80 -6.30 21.26 9.62
CA PRO A 80 -5.79 19.89 9.60
C PRO A 80 -6.61 18.93 10.46
N LEU A 81 -6.75 17.69 9.98
CA LEU A 81 -7.25 16.55 10.76
C LEU A 81 -6.22 15.42 10.72
N LEU A 82 -5.56 15.19 11.84
CA LEU A 82 -4.57 14.13 12.02
C LEU A 82 -5.15 13.01 12.87
N VAL A 83 -4.77 11.78 12.57
CA VAL A 83 -4.97 10.63 13.45
C VAL A 83 -3.62 10.26 14.04
N LYS A 84 -3.55 10.06 15.36
CA LYS A 84 -2.28 9.94 16.08
C LYS A 84 -2.37 8.92 17.20
N ASN A 85 -1.32 8.12 17.36
CA ASN A 85 -1.04 7.46 18.63
C ASN A 85 -0.32 8.47 19.54
N PHE A 86 -0.99 8.97 20.57
CA PHE A 86 -0.40 9.97 21.47
C PHE A 86 0.81 9.45 22.27
N SER A 87 0.94 8.14 22.43
CA SER A 87 2.08 7.51 23.15
C SER A 87 3.25 7.15 22.24
N ASN A 88 2.98 6.86 20.97
CA ASN A 88 3.97 6.45 19.98
C ASN A 88 3.58 6.97 18.57
N PRO A 89 3.63 8.29 18.35
CA PRO A 89 3.17 8.88 17.10
C PRO A 89 4.02 8.43 15.91
N SER A 90 3.39 8.20 14.76
CA SER A 90 4.12 7.83 13.55
C SER A 90 4.99 8.98 13.03
N LYS A 91 6.11 8.65 12.38
CA LYS A 91 7.03 9.65 11.81
C LYS A 91 6.34 10.59 10.81
N PRO A 92 5.44 10.11 9.91
CA PRO A 92 4.65 11.00 9.06
C PRO A 92 3.89 12.10 9.81
N VAL A 93 3.23 11.77 10.93
CA VAL A 93 2.50 12.74 11.74
C VAL A 93 3.48 13.76 12.34
N MET A 94 4.57 13.29 12.95
CA MET A 94 5.60 14.18 13.51
C MET A 94 6.23 15.09 12.45
N ARG A 95 6.36 14.60 11.22
CA ARG A 95 6.90 15.36 10.09
C ARG A 95 5.91 16.42 9.60
N PHE A 96 4.62 16.11 9.54
CA PHE A 96 3.61 17.12 9.25
C PHE A 96 3.62 18.23 10.32
N ASP A 97 3.67 17.86 11.61
CA ASP A 97 3.75 18.80 12.74
C ASP A 97 4.96 19.76 12.62
N SER A 98 6.08 19.31 12.03
CA SER A 98 7.27 20.15 11.82
C SER A 98 7.23 20.99 10.55
N GLN A 99 6.46 20.57 9.54
CA GLN A 99 6.36 21.22 8.23
C GLN A 99 5.22 22.25 8.15
N TYR A 100 4.15 22.06 8.91
CA TYR A 100 2.96 22.91 8.88
C TYR A 100 2.65 23.44 10.28
N ALA A 101 2.73 24.75 10.46
CA ALA A 101 2.47 25.39 11.74
C ALA A 101 0.97 25.63 11.95
N TYR A 102 0.40 25.04 13.00
CA TYR A 102 -0.95 25.30 13.46
C TYR A 102 -0.99 25.45 14.98
N SER A 103 -2.06 26.03 15.52
CA SER A 103 -2.22 26.27 16.96
C SER A 103 -3.67 26.23 17.37
N GLY A 104 -3.94 25.91 18.64
CA GLY A 104 -5.30 25.86 19.17
C GLY A 104 -6.02 24.58 18.76
N GLU A 105 -5.27 23.50 18.60
CA GLU A 105 -5.79 22.20 18.22
C GLU A 105 -6.69 21.60 19.30
N ILE A 106 -7.72 20.88 18.85
CA ILE A 106 -8.56 20.03 19.69
C ILE A 106 -7.98 18.62 19.64
N ALA A 107 -7.50 18.15 20.79
CA ALA A 107 -7.04 16.79 20.97
C ALA A 107 -8.22 15.89 21.39
N ILE A 108 -8.64 14.99 20.51
CA ILE A 108 -9.66 13.98 20.79
C ILE A 108 -8.96 12.70 21.23
N ALA A 109 -8.60 12.61 22.51
CA ALA A 109 -7.68 11.58 23.01
C ALA A 109 -8.27 10.64 24.07
N ASP A 110 -9.17 11.11 24.93
CA ASP A 110 -9.63 10.40 26.12
C ASP A 110 -11.16 10.34 26.19
N GLY A 111 -11.71 9.22 26.65
CA GLY A 111 -13.16 9.03 26.83
C GLY A 111 -13.74 7.93 25.96
N THR A 112 -15.07 7.83 25.94
CA THR A 112 -15.81 7.06 24.92
C THR A 112 -16.22 8.02 23.79
N PRO A 113 -16.41 7.55 22.55
CA PRO A 113 -16.93 8.38 21.46
C PRO A 113 -18.17 9.19 21.85
N GLU A 114 -19.08 8.59 22.62
CA GLU A 114 -20.27 9.28 23.14
C GLU A 114 -19.91 10.47 24.04
N ASN A 115 -19.16 10.24 25.13
CA ASN A 115 -18.79 11.31 26.06
C ASN A 115 -17.98 12.41 25.37
N VAL A 116 -17.06 12.03 24.49
CA VAL A 116 -16.26 12.97 23.69
C VAL A 116 -17.16 13.87 22.84
N SER A 117 -18.15 13.30 22.15
CA SER A 117 -19.05 14.08 21.32
C SER A 117 -19.97 14.99 22.17
N LEU A 118 -20.44 14.50 23.32
CA LEU A 118 -21.24 15.29 24.26
C LEU A 118 -20.49 16.49 24.83
N ASP A 119 -19.19 16.33 25.11
CA ASP A 119 -18.35 17.40 25.67
C ASP A 119 -17.97 18.43 24.59
N LEU A 120 -17.59 17.98 23.39
CA LEU A 120 -17.08 18.86 22.34
C LEU A 120 -18.15 19.67 21.62
N VAL A 121 -19.33 19.07 21.37
CA VAL A 121 -20.35 19.73 20.54
C VAL A 121 -20.79 21.09 21.09
N PRO A 122 -21.09 21.25 22.40
CA PRO A 122 -21.42 22.57 22.98
C PRO A 122 -20.29 23.61 22.89
N GLU A 123 -19.02 23.19 22.81
CA GLU A 123 -17.89 24.10 22.66
C GLU A 123 -17.78 24.69 21.25
N ILE A 124 -18.30 23.97 20.25
CA ILE A 124 -18.18 24.31 18.83
C ILE A 124 -19.48 24.88 18.27
N TRP A 125 -20.63 24.33 18.63
CA TRP A 125 -21.94 24.76 18.15
C TRP A 125 -22.75 25.41 19.29
N GLU A 126 -23.20 26.64 19.05
CA GLU A 126 -24.18 27.30 19.93
C GLU A 126 -25.61 26.83 19.59
N LYS A 127 -25.88 26.60 18.30
CA LYS A 127 -27.16 26.11 17.78
C LYS A 127 -26.91 25.25 16.54
N SER A 128 -27.67 24.17 16.38
CA SER A 128 -27.71 23.42 15.14
C SER A 128 -29.09 22.82 14.91
N ASP A 129 -29.75 23.20 13.83
CA ASP A 129 -31.04 22.60 13.44
C ASP A 129 -30.87 21.14 12.96
N GLY A 130 -29.67 20.72 12.59
CA GLY A 130 -29.38 19.36 12.13
C GLY A 130 -28.32 18.61 12.95
N VAL A 131 -28.30 17.29 12.87
CA VAL A 131 -27.24 16.43 13.45
C VAL A 131 -27.09 15.12 12.67
N VAL A 132 -25.87 14.59 12.60
CA VAL A 132 -25.62 13.18 12.23
C VAL A 132 -25.41 12.38 13.52
N LEU A 133 -26.31 11.42 13.78
CA LEU A 133 -26.15 10.47 14.90
C LEU A 133 -25.58 9.16 14.39
N VAL A 134 -24.51 8.70 15.04
CA VAL A 134 -23.78 7.46 14.70
C VAL A 134 -23.82 6.50 15.87
N GLU A 135 -24.23 5.26 15.62
CA GLU A 135 -24.19 4.18 16.62
C GLU A 135 -22.72 3.79 16.92
N ASP A 136 -22.36 3.55 18.19
CA ASP A 136 -21.01 3.08 18.58
C ASP A 136 -20.84 1.58 18.28
N SER A 137 -20.96 1.23 17.00
CA SER A 137 -20.92 -0.14 16.50
C SER A 137 -20.22 -0.22 15.14
N GLU A 138 -19.84 -1.42 14.69
CA GLU A 138 -19.30 -1.61 13.34
C GLU A 138 -20.28 -1.16 12.25
N ARG A 139 -21.59 -1.41 12.46
CA ARG A 139 -22.63 -0.97 11.54
C ARG A 139 -22.76 0.55 11.54
N GLY A 140 -22.78 1.16 12.72
CA GLY A 140 -22.82 2.61 12.89
C GLY A 140 -21.62 3.29 12.25
N TYR A 141 -20.41 2.81 12.51
CA TYR A 141 -19.19 3.29 11.86
C TYR A 141 -19.26 3.19 10.34
N SER A 142 -19.68 2.05 9.80
CA SER A 142 -19.74 1.85 8.34
C SER A 142 -20.65 2.88 7.66
N LEU A 143 -21.84 3.10 8.21
CA LEU A 143 -22.76 4.14 7.73
C LEU A 143 -22.23 5.55 8.03
N GLY A 144 -21.60 5.75 9.18
CA GLY A 144 -21.02 7.02 9.60
C GLY A 144 -19.90 7.50 8.69
N VAL A 145 -19.03 6.60 8.21
CA VAL A 145 -18.01 6.92 7.21
C VAL A 145 -18.67 7.51 5.96
N ALA A 146 -19.73 6.89 5.45
CA ALA A 146 -20.44 7.42 4.29
C ALA A 146 -21.15 8.76 4.60
N ALA A 147 -21.72 8.93 5.80
CA ALA A 147 -22.58 10.08 6.12
C ALA A 147 -21.83 11.31 6.64
N THR A 148 -20.62 11.15 7.16
CA THR A 148 -19.85 12.25 7.79
C THR A 148 -19.61 13.46 6.85
N PRO A 149 -19.43 13.31 5.53
CA PRO A 149 -19.36 14.48 4.64
C PRO A 149 -20.63 15.35 4.66
N ILE A 150 -21.82 14.77 4.91
CA ILE A 150 -23.08 15.52 5.09
C ILE A 150 -22.92 16.51 6.24
N ALA A 151 -22.29 16.07 7.35
CA ALA A 151 -22.05 16.93 8.50
C ALA A 151 -21.14 18.12 8.18
N SER A 152 -20.13 17.92 7.32
CA SER A 152 -19.24 19.00 6.88
C SER A 152 -19.96 19.97 5.93
N TYR A 153 -20.71 19.46 4.96
CA TYR A 153 -21.45 20.28 3.99
C TYR A 153 -22.52 21.13 4.65
N LEU A 154 -23.29 20.55 5.56
CA LEU A 154 -24.37 21.25 6.27
C LEU A 154 -23.90 21.97 7.54
N ASN A 155 -22.61 21.89 7.87
CA ASN A 155 -22.04 22.48 9.07
C ASN A 155 -22.68 21.98 10.39
N ILE A 156 -23.12 20.72 10.43
CA ILE A 156 -23.82 20.13 11.60
C ILE A 156 -22.89 19.19 12.39
N PRO A 157 -23.15 18.96 13.69
CA PRO A 157 -22.35 18.05 14.49
C PRO A 157 -22.53 16.58 14.12
N VAL A 158 -21.49 15.79 14.36
CA VAL A 158 -21.54 14.32 14.46
C VAL A 158 -21.54 13.96 15.94
N ILE A 159 -22.58 13.26 16.39
CA ILE A 159 -22.69 12.74 17.76
C ILE A 159 -22.70 11.22 17.70
N VAL A 160 -21.89 10.59 18.53
CA VAL A 160 -21.84 9.12 18.64
C VAL A 160 -22.62 8.71 19.88
N THR A 161 -23.46 7.68 19.80
CA THR A 161 -24.18 7.15 20.96
C THR A 161 -24.74 5.76 20.67
N ASP A 162 -24.91 4.94 21.70
CA ASP A 162 -25.67 3.69 21.58
C ASP A 162 -27.19 3.90 21.76
N LYS A 163 -27.60 5.04 22.32
CA LYS A 163 -29.01 5.34 22.61
C LYS A 163 -29.28 6.83 22.51
N THR A 164 -30.21 7.20 21.63
CA THR A 164 -30.66 8.59 21.46
C THR A 164 -31.16 9.24 22.75
N ASP A 165 -31.70 8.48 23.70
CA ASP A 165 -32.13 9.01 25.00
C ASP A 165 -30.95 9.55 25.83
N ASP A 166 -29.74 8.98 25.69
CA ASP A 166 -28.56 9.39 26.46
C ASP A 166 -28.01 10.75 25.98
N VAL A 167 -28.35 11.18 24.76
CA VAL A 167 -27.94 12.46 24.17
C VAL A 167 -29.09 13.44 23.98
N ARG A 168 -30.32 13.09 24.38
CA ARG A 168 -31.52 13.88 24.04
C ARG A 168 -31.51 15.29 24.61
N ASP A 169 -31.01 15.46 25.83
CA ASP A 169 -30.90 16.78 26.47
C ASP A 169 -30.00 17.72 25.64
N LEU A 170 -28.90 17.21 25.08
CA LEU A 170 -28.02 17.98 24.19
C LEU A 170 -28.71 18.33 22.87
N LEU A 171 -29.46 17.40 22.28
CA LEU A 171 -30.21 17.66 21.04
C LEU A 171 -31.26 18.75 21.24
N ASP A 172 -31.98 18.71 22.36
CA ASP A 172 -32.95 19.74 22.75
C ASP A 172 -32.29 21.09 22.98
N ASP A 173 -31.13 21.13 23.66
CA ASP A 173 -30.38 22.35 23.95
C ASP A 173 -29.82 23.02 22.68
N LEU A 174 -29.35 22.23 21.70
CA LEU A 174 -28.90 22.71 20.39
C LEU A 174 -30.05 23.18 19.48
N GLY A 175 -31.28 22.79 19.80
CA GLY A 175 -32.46 23.06 18.98
C GLY A 175 -32.57 22.19 17.73
N VAL A 176 -32.07 20.95 17.78
CA VAL A 176 -32.07 20.01 16.65
C VAL A 176 -33.50 19.72 16.19
N LYS A 177 -33.75 19.87 14.89
CA LYS A 177 -35.02 19.55 14.22
C LYS A 177 -34.87 18.36 13.28
N TYR A 178 -33.67 18.17 12.73
CA TYR A 178 -33.37 17.25 11.64
C TYR A 178 -32.26 16.28 12.06
N THR A 179 -32.53 14.98 11.96
CA THR A 179 -31.61 13.93 12.42
C THR A 179 -31.30 12.96 11.30
N PHE A 180 -30.02 12.85 10.94
CA PHE A 180 -29.50 11.82 10.04
C PHE A 180 -28.98 10.63 10.87
N LEU A 181 -29.63 9.47 10.78
CA LEU A 181 -29.29 8.30 11.59
C LEU A 181 -28.42 7.30 10.84
N CYS A 182 -27.29 6.95 11.46
CA CYS A 182 -26.36 5.91 11.05
C CYS A 182 -26.33 4.79 12.09
N GLY A 183 -27.16 3.75 11.89
CA GLY A 183 -27.26 2.61 12.80
C GLY A 183 -28.69 2.35 13.28
N ASP A 184 -28.83 1.47 14.29
CA ASP A 184 -30.12 1.10 14.88
C ASP A 184 -30.50 1.98 16.09
N LEU A 185 -30.49 3.30 15.88
CA LEU A 185 -30.83 4.30 16.91
C LEU A 185 -32.28 4.77 16.79
N GLU A 186 -32.89 5.28 17.87
CA GLU A 186 -34.17 5.96 17.79
C GLU A 186 -34.02 7.36 17.16
N GLY A 187 -35.02 7.83 16.40
CA GLY A 187 -34.98 9.16 15.80
C GLY A 187 -35.28 10.28 16.80
N HIS A 188 -34.73 11.47 16.54
CA HIS A 188 -35.08 12.71 17.22
C HIS A 188 -35.76 13.65 16.22
N GLU A 189 -36.92 14.22 16.61
CA GLU A 189 -37.76 15.08 15.77
C GLU A 189 -37.99 14.53 14.34
N ARG A 190 -37.54 15.24 13.29
CA ARG A 190 -37.61 14.80 11.89
C ARG A 190 -36.37 14.00 11.56
N THR A 191 -36.55 12.77 11.11
CA THR A 191 -35.46 11.79 10.96
C THR A 191 -35.37 11.25 9.55
N TRP A 192 -34.14 11.26 9.03
CA TRP A 192 -33.71 10.50 7.87
C TRP A 192 -32.87 9.31 8.34
N ARG A 193 -33.34 8.08 8.11
CA ARG A 193 -32.60 6.87 8.48
C ARG A 193 -31.93 6.27 7.26
N PHE A 194 -30.63 6.10 7.33
CA PHE A 194 -29.89 5.36 6.32
C PHE A 194 -29.90 3.86 6.63
N THR A 195 -30.21 3.05 5.62
CA THR A 195 -30.28 1.59 5.78
C THR A 195 -29.05 0.88 5.22
N ASN A 196 -28.41 1.51 4.23
CA ASN A 196 -27.21 1.10 3.54
C ASN A 196 -26.40 2.35 3.10
N ASP A 197 -25.15 2.11 2.69
CA ASP A 197 -24.18 3.10 2.24
C ASP A 197 -24.50 3.70 0.85
N GLN A 198 -25.13 2.94 -0.05
CA GLN A 198 -25.55 3.45 -1.37
C GLN A 198 -26.61 4.55 -1.26
N ASP A 199 -27.56 4.43 -0.33
CA ASP A 199 -28.57 5.47 -0.04
C ASP A 199 -27.88 6.77 0.40
N ILE A 200 -26.86 6.67 1.25
CA ILE A 200 -26.08 7.81 1.72
C ILE A 200 -25.29 8.43 0.57
N THR A 201 -24.64 7.59 -0.23
CA THR A 201 -23.85 8.01 -1.39
C THR A 201 -24.70 8.80 -2.38
N ASN A 202 -25.89 8.30 -2.71
CA ASN A 202 -26.82 8.97 -3.62
C ASN A 202 -27.33 10.30 -3.04
N PHE A 203 -27.67 10.33 -1.75
CA PHE A 203 -28.03 11.56 -1.05
C PHE A 203 -26.89 12.59 -1.09
N LEU A 204 -25.65 12.16 -0.87
CA LEU A 204 -24.48 13.03 -0.97
C LEU A 204 -24.25 13.56 -2.37
N VAL A 205 -24.48 12.77 -3.42
CA VAL A 205 -24.41 13.23 -4.81
C VAL A 205 -25.44 14.33 -5.07
N GLU A 206 -26.68 14.17 -4.59
CA GLU A 206 -27.72 15.18 -4.72
C GLU A 206 -27.36 16.46 -3.94
N LEU A 207 -26.93 16.32 -2.69
CA LEU A 207 -26.53 17.44 -1.83
C LEU A 207 -25.34 18.22 -2.42
N ALA A 208 -24.29 17.52 -2.85
CA ALA A 208 -23.11 18.17 -3.41
C ALA A 208 -23.42 18.89 -4.73
N LYS A 209 -24.29 18.32 -5.59
CA LYS A 209 -24.74 19.01 -6.81
C LYS A 209 -25.56 20.26 -6.49
N ASP A 210 -26.42 20.20 -5.49
CA ASP A 210 -27.24 21.34 -5.11
C ASP A 210 -26.38 22.49 -4.54
N MET A 211 -25.45 22.17 -3.63
CA MET A 211 -24.58 23.16 -3.01
C MET A 211 -23.48 23.68 -3.95
N PHE A 212 -22.80 22.79 -4.69
CA PHE A 212 -21.57 23.11 -5.42
C PHE A 212 -21.74 23.13 -6.95
N GLY A 213 -22.84 22.60 -7.48
CA GLY A 213 -23.18 22.58 -8.90
C GLY A 213 -22.68 21.36 -9.67
N SER A 214 -21.68 20.62 -9.16
CA SER A 214 -21.12 19.40 -9.74
C SER A 214 -20.56 18.48 -8.66
N VAL A 215 -20.23 17.25 -9.06
CA VAL A 215 -19.47 16.29 -8.24
C VAL A 215 -18.29 15.81 -9.09
N ASP A 216 -17.12 16.37 -8.82
CA ASP A 216 -15.88 16.12 -9.61
C ASP A 216 -14.87 15.25 -8.82
N TYR A 217 -15.31 14.70 -7.69
CA TYR A 217 -14.51 13.81 -6.84
C TYR A 217 -15.35 12.70 -6.20
N LEU A 218 -14.83 11.47 -6.24
CA LEU A 218 -15.42 10.31 -5.57
C LEU A 218 -14.35 9.60 -4.74
N SER A 219 -14.59 9.45 -3.44
CA SER A 219 -13.81 8.53 -2.61
C SER A 219 -14.48 7.15 -2.60
N ILE A 220 -13.71 6.08 -2.74
CA ILE A 220 -14.15 4.71 -2.53
C ILE A 220 -13.35 4.14 -1.36
N THR A 221 -14.04 3.59 -0.38
CA THR A 221 -13.43 3.07 0.86
C THR A 221 -14.15 1.81 1.31
N ASN A 222 -13.54 1.07 2.24
CA ASN A 222 -14.14 -0.10 2.84
C ASN A 222 -14.02 -0.03 4.36
N PRO A 223 -15.11 0.27 5.08
CA PRO A 223 -15.12 0.43 6.54
C PRO A 223 -14.74 -0.82 7.35
N ARG A 224 -14.67 -2.00 6.72
CA ARG A 224 -14.24 -3.24 7.38
C ARG A 224 -12.78 -3.16 7.85
N ASP A 225 -11.97 -2.29 7.24
CA ASP A 225 -10.56 -2.10 7.57
C ASP A 225 -10.30 -1.65 9.01
N ALA A 226 -11.32 -1.15 9.72
CA ALA A 226 -11.25 -0.73 11.10
C ALA A 226 -11.54 -1.86 12.11
N TYR A 227 -12.07 -2.99 11.65
CA TYR A 227 -12.50 -4.11 12.49
C TYR A 227 -11.78 -5.40 12.06
N PRO A 228 -10.61 -5.70 12.66
CA PRO A 228 -9.89 -6.92 12.36
C PRO A 228 -10.66 -8.16 12.83
N PRO A 229 -10.46 -9.32 12.18
CA PRO A 229 -11.08 -10.58 12.60
C PRO A 229 -10.68 -10.98 14.02
N GLU A 230 -11.58 -11.67 14.71
CA GLU A 230 -11.33 -12.16 16.08
C GLU A 230 -10.26 -13.27 16.05
N VAL A 231 -9.30 -13.19 16.96
CA VAL A 231 -8.32 -14.26 17.21
C VAL A 231 -8.93 -15.26 18.18
N LEU A 232 -9.30 -16.43 17.64
CA LEU A 232 -9.98 -17.49 18.39
C LEU A 232 -9.01 -18.34 19.22
N ASN A 233 -7.81 -18.59 18.69
CA ASN A 233 -6.76 -19.36 19.34
C ASN A 233 -5.38 -18.91 18.85
N THR A 234 -4.34 -19.15 19.65
CA THR A 234 -2.94 -18.83 19.32
C THR A 234 -2.02 -19.98 19.68
N THR A 235 -1.10 -20.32 18.79
CA THR A 235 -0.01 -21.28 19.03
C THR A 235 1.32 -20.66 18.61
N SER A 236 2.37 -20.84 19.41
CA SER A 236 3.68 -20.24 19.14
C SER A 236 4.80 -21.27 19.13
N PHE A 237 5.84 -20.98 18.36
CA PHE A 237 7.05 -21.78 18.22
C PHE A 237 8.27 -20.87 18.29
N ASP A 238 9.29 -21.30 19.01
CA ASP A 238 10.53 -20.55 19.21
C ASP A 238 11.70 -21.32 18.63
N PHE A 239 12.49 -20.64 17.81
CA PHE A 239 13.71 -21.16 17.23
C PHE A 239 14.86 -20.18 17.49
N SER A 240 16.04 -20.73 17.69
CA SER A 240 17.28 -19.96 17.76
C SER A 240 18.43 -20.82 17.26
N GLY A 241 19.50 -20.16 16.84
CA GLY A 241 20.71 -20.87 16.44
C GLY A 241 21.73 -19.97 15.76
N THR A 242 22.71 -20.62 15.16
CA THR A 242 23.84 -19.96 14.48
C THR A 242 23.83 -20.33 13.00
N LEU A 243 23.98 -19.34 12.13
CA LEU A 243 24.09 -19.51 10.68
C LEU A 243 25.55 -19.33 10.24
N SER A 244 25.97 -20.05 9.20
CA SER A 244 27.23 -19.73 8.51
C SER A 244 27.01 -18.66 7.46
N SER A 245 27.91 -17.67 7.38
CA SER A 245 27.84 -16.60 6.39
C SER A 245 27.95 -17.17 4.97
N VAL A 246 27.00 -16.81 4.11
CA VAL A 246 27.02 -17.13 2.67
C VAL A 246 27.71 -16.05 1.82
N ALA A 247 28.25 -15.00 2.41
CA ALA A 247 28.97 -13.96 1.68
C ALA A 247 30.22 -14.51 0.99
N ILE A 248 30.38 -14.28 -0.32
CA ILE A 248 31.55 -14.77 -1.08
C ILE A 248 32.68 -13.74 -1.00
N LEU A 249 33.63 -13.96 -0.09
CA LEU A 249 34.88 -13.19 0.07
C LEU A 249 36.07 -14.15 0.22
N PRO A 250 37.31 -13.70 -0.01
CA PRO A 250 38.49 -14.57 0.11
C PRO A 250 38.58 -15.36 1.43
N SER A 251 38.18 -14.78 2.57
CA SER A 251 38.24 -15.44 3.89
C SER A 251 37.00 -16.28 4.24
N THR A 252 35.89 -16.12 3.53
CA THR A 252 34.59 -16.75 3.84
C THR A 252 34.26 -17.93 2.93
N LEU A 253 35.04 -18.24 1.90
CA LEU A 253 34.79 -19.37 0.98
C LEU A 253 34.41 -20.69 1.68
N THR A 254 35.04 -21.00 2.83
CA THR A 254 34.70 -22.21 3.61
C THR A 254 33.37 -22.10 4.34
N SER A 255 33.05 -20.95 4.94
CA SER A 255 31.75 -20.72 5.59
C SER A 255 30.63 -20.64 4.56
N THR A 256 30.90 -20.06 3.38
CA THR A 256 29.96 -20.03 2.27
C THR A 256 29.63 -21.44 1.78
N ALA A 257 30.66 -22.28 1.57
CA ALA A 257 30.45 -23.67 1.21
C ALA A 257 29.64 -24.41 2.29
N GLN A 258 29.94 -24.17 3.57
CA GLN A 258 29.19 -24.77 4.68
C GLN A 258 27.74 -24.28 4.73
N GLY A 259 27.48 -22.99 4.57
CA GLY A 259 26.13 -22.41 4.57
C GLY A 259 25.27 -22.92 3.42
N PHE A 260 25.85 -23.11 2.22
CA PHE A 260 25.13 -23.72 1.10
C PHE A 260 24.94 -25.24 1.24
N LEU A 261 25.91 -25.96 1.80
CA LEU A 261 25.83 -27.42 1.95
C LEU A 261 25.02 -27.86 3.19
N SER A 262 24.81 -26.97 4.14
CA SER A 262 24.06 -27.24 5.37
C SER A 262 23.23 -26.03 5.78
N PRO A 263 22.20 -25.67 4.99
CA PRO A 263 21.28 -24.60 5.37
C PRO A 263 20.55 -24.99 6.66
N VAL A 264 20.21 -23.99 7.47
CA VAL A 264 19.41 -24.23 8.68
C VAL A 264 17.94 -24.28 8.30
N TYR A 265 17.28 -25.35 8.72
CA TYR A 265 15.86 -25.58 8.48
C TYR A 265 15.11 -25.74 9.80
N HIS A 266 14.01 -25.02 9.93
CA HIS A 266 13.00 -25.24 10.97
C HIS A 266 11.70 -25.69 10.35
N ASN A 267 10.83 -26.26 11.17
CA ASN A 267 9.46 -26.51 10.76
C ASN A 267 8.50 -26.25 11.90
N PHE A 268 7.27 -25.93 11.53
CA PHE A 268 6.14 -25.83 12.43
C PHE A 268 4.91 -26.39 11.73
N THR A 269 3.91 -26.81 12.50
CA THR A 269 2.65 -27.32 11.97
C THR A 269 1.54 -26.37 12.36
N ILE A 270 0.75 -25.92 11.38
CA ILE A 270 -0.48 -25.17 11.66
C ILE A 270 -1.44 -26.15 12.36
N PRO A 271 -2.00 -25.82 13.55
CA PRO A 271 -2.87 -26.75 14.25
C PRO A 271 -4.08 -27.20 13.42
N GLU A 272 -4.53 -28.43 13.64
CA GLU A 272 -5.74 -28.96 12.98
C GLU A 272 -6.95 -28.06 13.27
N GLY A 273 -7.76 -27.82 12.24
CA GLY A 273 -8.97 -26.98 12.34
C GLY A 273 -8.74 -25.47 12.23
N TYR A 274 -7.49 -25.01 12.11
CA TYR A 274 -7.19 -23.61 11.81
C TYR A 274 -7.44 -23.33 10.32
N LYS A 275 -8.71 -23.10 9.98
CA LYS A 275 -9.16 -22.82 8.62
C LYS A 275 -8.62 -21.50 8.07
N TYR A 276 -8.61 -20.45 8.88
CA TYR A 276 -7.97 -19.18 8.57
C TYR A 276 -6.83 -18.98 9.56
N ALA A 277 -5.60 -19.21 9.11
CA ALA A 277 -4.41 -19.16 9.96
C ALA A 277 -3.60 -17.90 9.62
N ARG A 278 -3.52 -16.93 10.53
CA ARG A 278 -2.55 -15.83 10.43
C ARG A 278 -1.23 -16.30 10.99
N VAL A 279 -0.22 -16.36 10.13
CA VAL A 279 1.15 -16.73 10.50
C VAL A 279 1.98 -15.46 10.59
N LYS A 280 2.58 -15.23 11.76
CA LYS A 280 3.50 -14.13 12.04
C LYS A 280 4.90 -14.71 12.23
N LEU A 281 5.90 -14.07 11.62
CA LEU A 281 7.31 -14.42 11.71
C LEU A 281 8.06 -13.19 12.24
N ASP A 282 8.62 -13.32 13.44
CA ASP A 282 9.48 -12.32 14.06
C ASP A 282 10.92 -12.87 14.07
N LEU A 283 11.75 -12.36 13.15
CA LEU A 283 13.15 -12.76 12.99
C LEU A 283 14.06 -11.64 13.48
N VAL A 284 14.98 -11.96 14.39
CA VAL A 284 15.98 -11.03 14.92
C VAL A 284 17.37 -11.51 14.54
N ASN A 285 18.17 -10.61 13.97
CA ASN A 285 19.59 -10.81 13.75
C ASN A 285 20.35 -10.34 15.01
N LEU A 286 20.89 -11.28 15.78
CA LEU A 286 21.56 -10.95 17.05
C LEU A 286 22.92 -10.26 16.83
N ASP A 287 23.46 -10.30 15.61
CA ASP A 287 24.69 -9.62 15.20
C ASP A 287 24.36 -8.34 14.41
N SER A 288 23.65 -7.42 15.06
CA SER A 288 23.16 -6.17 14.46
C SER A 288 24.23 -5.09 14.26
N GLU A 289 25.40 -5.21 14.90
CA GLU A 289 26.43 -4.16 14.98
C GLU A 289 26.92 -3.64 13.62
N ASN A 290 26.97 -4.49 12.60
CA ASN A 290 27.54 -4.15 11.28
C ASN A 290 26.48 -3.93 10.19
N VAL A 291 25.19 -4.04 10.49
CA VAL A 291 24.14 -4.00 9.46
C VAL A 291 24.04 -2.64 8.75
N ALA A 292 24.26 -1.54 9.48
CA ALA A 292 24.19 -0.18 8.94
C ALA A 292 25.44 0.23 8.13
N GLU A 293 26.59 -0.38 8.41
CA GLU A 293 27.89 -0.08 7.80
C GLU A 293 28.30 -1.08 6.71
N MET A 294 27.73 -2.30 6.73
CA MET A 294 28.12 -3.38 5.82
C MET A 294 26.94 -3.95 5.01
N GLY A 295 25.70 -3.66 5.38
CA GLY A 295 24.52 -4.24 4.73
C GLY A 295 24.27 -5.70 5.11
N ASP A 296 24.83 -6.15 6.23
CA ASP A 296 24.60 -7.49 6.77
C ASP A 296 23.09 -7.73 7.02
N HIS A 297 22.66 -8.97 6.80
CA HIS A 297 21.24 -9.34 6.88
C HIS A 297 21.03 -10.86 6.94
N ILE A 298 19.82 -11.26 7.35
CA ILE A 298 19.35 -12.65 7.30
C ILE A 298 18.21 -12.76 6.31
N THR A 299 18.26 -13.76 5.43
CA THR A 299 17.19 -14.13 4.49
C THR A 299 16.42 -15.32 5.06
N ILE A 300 15.08 -15.26 4.97
CA ILE A 300 14.15 -16.33 5.32
C ILE A 300 13.28 -16.67 4.13
N SER A 301 13.11 -17.96 3.85
CA SER A 301 12.15 -18.48 2.88
C SER A 301 11.40 -19.67 3.45
N GLY A 302 10.15 -19.89 3.06
CA GLY A 302 9.43 -21.07 3.47
C GLY A 302 8.06 -21.25 2.82
N GLY A 303 7.58 -22.49 2.90
CA GLY A 303 6.31 -22.93 2.33
C GLY A 303 5.89 -24.30 2.86
N PRO A 304 4.75 -24.83 2.37
CA PRO A 304 4.15 -26.04 2.89
C PRO A 304 4.86 -27.31 2.39
N ARG A 305 4.88 -28.33 3.24
CA ARG A 305 5.31 -29.68 2.87
C ARG A 305 4.14 -30.47 2.28
N LEU A 306 3.84 -30.20 1.02
CA LEU A 306 2.74 -30.80 0.27
C LEU A 306 3.26 -31.28 -1.09
N GLU A 307 3.31 -32.60 -1.28
CA GLU A 307 3.92 -33.25 -2.46
C GLU A 307 3.17 -32.96 -3.78
N ASP A 308 1.89 -32.60 -3.68
CA ASP A 308 1.01 -32.25 -4.78
C ASP A 308 1.18 -30.81 -5.28
N LEU A 309 1.89 -29.96 -4.53
CA LEU A 309 2.18 -28.58 -4.94
C LEU A 309 3.50 -28.48 -5.73
N PRO A 310 3.63 -27.53 -6.65
CA PRO A 310 4.90 -27.23 -7.30
C PRO A 310 6.02 -26.92 -6.30
N ALA A 311 7.26 -27.31 -6.62
CA ALA A 311 8.42 -27.11 -5.73
C ALA A 311 8.65 -25.62 -5.36
N ALA A 312 8.37 -24.70 -6.27
CA ALA A 312 8.44 -23.27 -6.01
C ALA A 312 7.41 -22.83 -4.94
N GLN A 313 6.19 -23.35 -5.00
CA GLN A 313 5.15 -23.08 -4.00
C GLN A 313 5.54 -23.65 -2.63
N GLN A 314 6.03 -24.89 -2.59
CA GLN A 314 6.55 -25.51 -1.36
C GLN A 314 7.70 -24.72 -0.74
N SER A 315 8.44 -23.93 -1.53
CA SER A 315 9.59 -23.15 -1.06
C SER A 315 9.22 -21.72 -0.62
N TYR A 316 8.14 -21.13 -1.17
CA TYR A 316 7.93 -19.68 -1.11
C TYR A 316 6.49 -19.23 -0.82
N GLU A 317 5.50 -20.13 -0.71
CA GLU A 317 4.10 -19.76 -0.43
C GLU A 317 3.99 -18.87 0.81
N LEU A 318 4.62 -19.25 1.92
CA LEU A 318 4.54 -18.50 3.17
C LEU A 318 5.38 -17.23 3.08
N VAL A 319 6.70 -17.34 2.85
CA VAL A 319 7.62 -16.20 2.95
C VAL A 319 8.82 -16.37 2.03
N GLN A 320 9.34 -15.25 1.53
CA GLN A 320 10.68 -15.12 0.97
C GLN A 320 11.09 -13.65 1.08
N ILE A 321 11.92 -13.34 2.07
CA ILE A 321 12.26 -11.96 2.42
C ILE A 321 13.55 -11.94 3.24
N ASN A 322 14.05 -10.77 3.61
CA ASN A 322 15.21 -10.63 4.47
C ASN A 322 15.04 -9.50 5.50
N THR A 323 15.93 -9.42 6.47
CA THR A 323 15.88 -8.38 7.53
C THR A 323 16.04 -6.95 6.99
N MET A 324 16.54 -6.77 5.77
CA MET A 324 16.54 -5.44 5.12
C MET A 324 15.13 -4.94 4.77
N ALA A 325 14.13 -5.82 4.74
CA ALA A 325 12.72 -5.46 4.59
C ALA A 325 12.03 -5.13 5.92
N GLY A 326 12.70 -5.30 7.05
CA GLY A 326 12.12 -5.04 8.37
C GLY A 326 12.27 -3.59 8.81
N VAL A 327 11.49 -3.21 9.82
CA VAL A 327 11.65 -1.95 10.55
C VAL A 327 12.55 -2.23 11.76
N PRO A 328 13.79 -1.73 11.78
CA PRO A 328 14.75 -2.00 12.85
C PRO A 328 14.39 -1.21 14.12
N GLU A 329 15.01 -1.57 15.24
CA GLU A 329 15.07 -0.69 16.41
C GLU A 329 16.27 0.24 16.29
N ARG A 330 16.07 1.51 16.65
CA ARG A 330 17.09 2.54 16.60
C ARG A 330 17.27 3.22 17.94
N ASP A 331 18.46 3.71 18.20
CA ASP A 331 18.72 4.60 19.32
C ASP A 331 18.32 6.07 19.02
N GLY A 332 18.54 6.96 19.97
CA GLY A 332 18.21 8.38 19.83
C GLY A 332 19.03 9.14 18.78
N SER A 333 20.10 8.55 18.24
CA SER A 333 20.88 9.08 17.12
C SER A 333 20.43 8.55 15.77
N GLY A 334 19.48 7.60 15.73
CA GLY A 334 19.01 6.95 14.51
C GLY A 334 19.82 5.71 14.12
N ASP A 335 20.81 5.30 14.93
CA ASP A 335 21.64 4.13 14.65
C ASP A 335 20.88 2.84 14.97
N ILE A 336 21.03 1.82 14.11
CA ILE A 336 20.35 0.52 14.28
C ILE A 336 20.96 -0.20 15.49
N THR A 337 20.14 -0.46 16.50
CA THR A 337 20.50 -1.28 17.67
C THR A 337 20.07 -2.73 17.51
N THR A 338 18.93 -2.97 16.83
CA THR A 338 18.37 -4.30 16.60
C THR A 338 17.86 -4.40 15.17
N ASP A 339 18.51 -5.22 14.35
CA ASP A 339 18.07 -5.63 13.02
C ASP A 339 17.04 -6.76 13.16
N LYS A 340 15.81 -6.47 12.75
CA LYS A 340 14.69 -7.38 12.90
C LYS A 340 13.75 -7.30 11.71
N LEU A 341 12.98 -8.36 11.51
CA LEU A 341 11.93 -8.50 10.53
C LEU A 341 10.67 -9.00 11.24
N HIS A 342 9.59 -8.23 11.11
CA HIS A 342 8.24 -8.75 11.28
C HIS A 342 7.64 -9.00 9.89
N TYR A 343 7.05 -10.17 9.70
CA TYR A 343 6.28 -10.54 8.52
C TYR A 343 5.01 -11.26 8.96
N GLU A 344 3.92 -11.00 8.25
CA GLU A 344 2.68 -11.73 8.49
C GLU A 344 1.81 -11.89 7.25
N THR A 345 1.04 -12.97 7.23
CA THR A 345 0.07 -13.27 6.18
C THR A 345 -1.01 -14.25 6.69
N VAL A 346 -2.08 -14.41 5.92
CA VAL A 346 -3.15 -15.39 6.17
C VAL A 346 -3.03 -16.56 5.21
N LEU A 347 -3.22 -17.77 5.74
CA LEU A 347 -3.30 -19.02 5.00
C LEU A 347 -4.70 -19.61 5.18
N TYR A 348 -5.36 -19.89 4.06
CA TYR A 348 -6.68 -20.50 4.00
C TYR A 348 -6.56 -22.02 3.83
N ASP A 349 -7.28 -22.74 4.67
CA ASP A 349 -7.43 -24.20 4.69
C ASP A 349 -6.09 -24.97 4.71
N ARG A 350 -5.18 -24.51 5.58
CA ARG A 350 -3.86 -25.12 5.82
C ARG A 350 -3.74 -25.76 7.21
N GLY A 351 -4.86 -25.99 7.90
CA GLY A 351 -4.90 -26.68 9.19
C GLY A 351 -4.32 -28.10 9.10
N GLY A 352 -3.40 -28.43 10.00
CA GLY A 352 -2.67 -29.72 10.00
C GLY A 352 -1.47 -29.79 9.06
N VAL A 353 -1.24 -28.78 8.21
CA VAL A 353 -0.11 -28.75 7.27
C VAL A 353 1.17 -28.31 7.99
N THR A 354 2.28 -29.00 7.70
CA THR A 354 3.62 -28.63 8.18
C THR A 354 4.30 -27.71 7.18
N TYR A 355 4.90 -26.64 7.68
CA TYR A 355 5.67 -25.67 6.91
C TYR A 355 7.15 -25.80 7.22
N ASP A 356 7.98 -25.72 6.19
CA ASP A 356 9.43 -25.70 6.29
C ASP A 356 9.95 -24.27 6.10
N LEU A 357 10.83 -23.83 7.00
CA LEU A 357 11.48 -22.51 7.00
C LEU A 357 12.99 -22.70 6.82
N SER A 358 13.59 -21.99 5.86
CA SER A 358 15.02 -21.98 5.58
C SER A 358 15.60 -20.60 5.89
N LEU A 359 16.73 -20.57 6.59
CA LEU A 359 17.44 -19.34 6.93
C LEU A 359 18.85 -19.33 6.34
N MET A 360 19.26 -18.16 5.83
CA MET A 360 20.60 -17.89 5.32
C MET A 360 21.08 -16.52 5.80
N GLY A 361 22.24 -16.48 6.44
CA GLY A 361 22.83 -15.24 6.94
C GLY A 361 23.97 -14.74 6.05
N THR A 362 24.02 -13.42 5.86
CA THR A 362 25.02 -12.74 5.03
C THR A 362 25.78 -11.75 5.89
N TRP A 363 27.06 -12.04 6.14
CA TRP A 363 27.96 -11.16 6.89
C TRP A 363 29.29 -10.94 6.16
N LEU A 364 29.70 -9.68 5.98
CA LEU A 364 30.95 -9.33 5.29
C LEU A 364 32.20 -9.44 6.17
N ALA A 365 32.09 -9.14 7.47
CA ALA A 365 33.20 -9.18 8.42
C ALA A 365 33.22 -10.42 9.32
N GLN A 366 32.16 -11.23 9.29
CA GLN A 366 32.00 -12.39 10.17
C GLN A 366 31.77 -13.68 9.37
N LYS A 367 32.09 -14.84 9.99
CA LYS A 367 31.91 -16.15 9.36
C LYS A 367 30.60 -16.83 9.75
N GLN A 368 30.03 -16.41 10.87
CA GLN A 368 28.80 -16.94 11.46
C GLN A 368 28.11 -15.80 12.21
N GLY A 369 26.81 -15.92 12.40
CA GLY A 369 26.03 -15.06 13.26
C GLY A 369 24.81 -15.79 13.82
N ASP A 370 24.28 -15.28 14.91
CA ASP A 370 23.19 -15.85 15.69
C ASP A 370 21.85 -15.17 15.37
N TYR A 371 20.76 -15.91 15.55
CA TYR A 371 19.42 -15.41 15.31
C TYR A 371 18.41 -15.98 16.30
N GLU A 372 17.30 -15.27 16.43
CA GLU A 372 16.06 -15.73 17.04
C GLU A 372 14.93 -15.63 16.03
N LEU A 373 14.07 -16.64 15.98
CA LEU A 373 12.88 -16.67 15.15
C LEU A 373 11.70 -17.13 16.00
N HIS A 374 10.73 -16.23 16.19
CA HIS A 374 9.47 -16.53 16.81
C HIS A 374 8.38 -16.68 15.74
N VAL A 375 7.66 -17.78 15.77
CA VAL A 375 6.53 -18.04 14.86
C VAL A 375 5.26 -18.08 15.68
N THR A 376 4.30 -17.21 15.35
CA THR A 376 2.96 -17.24 15.95
C THR A 376 1.94 -17.61 14.89
N VAL A 377 1.06 -18.56 15.22
CA VAL A 377 -0.06 -18.99 14.40
C VAL A 377 -1.36 -18.69 15.13
N GLU A 378 -2.14 -17.75 14.59
CA GLU A 378 -3.44 -17.34 15.11
C GLU A 378 -4.56 -17.95 14.26
N GLN A 379 -5.55 -18.57 14.91
CA GLN A 379 -6.80 -18.94 14.26
C GLN A 379 -7.72 -17.72 14.20
N LEU A 380 -8.09 -17.30 13.00
CA LEU A 380 -9.00 -16.18 12.80
C LEU A 380 -10.45 -16.65 12.62
N SER A 381 -11.41 -15.78 12.98
CA SER A 381 -12.84 -15.95 12.66
C SER A 381 -13.11 -15.98 11.16
N ASP A 382 -12.38 -15.16 10.41
CA ASP A 382 -12.48 -14.97 8.96
C ASP A 382 -11.14 -14.44 8.39
N PRO A 383 -10.92 -14.48 7.06
CA PRO A 383 -9.62 -14.18 6.47
C PRO A 383 -9.41 -12.69 6.14
N TYR A 384 -10.41 -11.84 6.36
CA TYR A 384 -10.40 -10.47 5.87
C TYR A 384 -9.62 -9.53 6.80
N ILE A 385 -8.30 -9.64 6.75
CA ILE A 385 -7.39 -8.75 7.45
C ILE A 385 -7.03 -7.54 6.57
N SER A 386 -7.09 -6.33 7.14
CA SER A 386 -6.49 -5.16 6.48
C SER A 386 -5.02 -5.08 6.85
N THR A 387 -4.14 -5.05 5.85
CA THR A 387 -2.71 -4.78 6.03
C THR A 387 -2.41 -3.28 6.19
N MET A 388 -3.42 -2.42 5.97
CA MET A 388 -3.42 -0.97 6.20
C MET A 388 -4.67 -0.64 7.04
N PRO A 389 -4.62 -0.78 8.37
CA PRO A 389 -5.82 -0.71 9.20
C PRO A 389 -6.36 0.73 9.31
N LYS A 390 -7.69 0.85 9.40
CA LYS A 390 -8.44 2.08 9.72
C LYS A 390 -8.28 3.26 8.73
N LEU A 391 -7.79 3.04 7.51
CA LEU A 391 -7.69 4.07 6.47
C LEU A 391 -9.04 4.69 6.13
N SER A 392 -10.13 3.93 6.23
CA SER A 392 -11.48 4.43 5.95
C SER A 392 -11.88 5.64 6.82
N ALA A 393 -11.26 5.81 7.98
CA ALA A 393 -11.54 6.91 8.91
C ALA A 393 -11.14 8.30 8.35
N VAL A 394 -10.22 8.37 7.38
CA VAL A 394 -9.79 9.64 6.76
C VAL A 394 -10.50 9.95 5.44
N ALA A 395 -11.22 8.99 4.88
CA ALA A 395 -11.97 9.17 3.63
C ALA A 395 -13.03 10.29 3.70
N PRO A 396 -13.76 10.48 4.82
CA PRO A 396 -14.76 11.55 4.92
C PRO A 396 -14.18 12.95 4.83
N TYR A 397 -13.07 13.20 5.55
CA TYR A 397 -12.37 14.48 5.50
C TYR A 397 -11.85 14.80 4.09
N LEU A 398 -11.23 13.82 3.43
CA LEU A 398 -10.77 13.97 2.05
C LEU A 398 -11.92 14.25 1.08
N THR A 399 -13.03 13.54 1.23
CA THR A 399 -14.24 13.72 0.39
C THR A 399 -14.82 15.10 0.56
N ALA A 400 -15.02 15.53 1.81
CA ALA A 400 -15.59 16.83 2.13
C ALA A 400 -14.68 17.96 1.62
N TYR A 401 -13.35 17.80 1.69
CA TYR A 401 -12.40 18.82 1.22
C TYR A 401 -12.50 19.02 -0.29
N ARG A 402 -12.76 17.93 -1.01
CA ARG A 402 -12.89 17.90 -2.47
C ARG A 402 -14.31 18.14 -2.98
N GLN A 403 -15.26 18.49 -2.10
CA GLN A 403 -16.67 18.70 -2.47
C GLN A 403 -17.29 17.48 -3.18
N GLY A 404 -16.80 16.28 -2.83
CA GLY A 404 -17.12 15.04 -3.52
C GLY A 404 -18.25 14.21 -2.91
N ALA A 405 -18.40 13.00 -3.43
CA ALA A 405 -19.19 11.93 -2.81
C ALA A 405 -18.26 10.81 -2.29
N ILE A 406 -18.79 9.96 -1.42
CA ILE A 406 -18.07 8.80 -0.87
C ILE A 406 -18.91 7.55 -1.05
N TRP A 407 -18.30 6.47 -1.53
CA TRP A 407 -18.87 5.13 -1.56
C TRP A 407 -18.11 4.24 -0.58
N ALA A 408 -18.78 3.80 0.49
CA ALA A 408 -18.17 3.09 1.61
C ALA A 408 -18.77 1.69 1.79
N GLU A 409 -18.38 0.76 0.93
CA GLU A 409 -18.96 -0.59 0.86
C GLU A 409 -18.01 -1.64 1.46
N ARG A 410 -18.54 -2.46 2.38
CA ARG A 410 -17.80 -3.55 3.03
C ARG A 410 -17.56 -4.72 2.09
N ASP A 411 -18.48 -4.96 1.17
CA ASP A 411 -18.41 -6.10 0.25
C ASP A 411 -17.34 -5.93 -0.84
N PHE A 412 -16.62 -4.82 -0.93
CA PHE A 412 -15.40 -4.81 -1.75
C PHE A 412 -14.35 -5.83 -1.28
N ALA A 413 -14.35 -6.19 0.01
CA ALA A 413 -13.31 -7.03 0.58
C ALA A 413 -13.24 -8.41 -0.12
N PHE A 414 -12.02 -8.86 -0.41
CA PHE A 414 -11.77 -10.12 -1.09
C PHE A 414 -10.67 -10.94 -0.40
N ALA A 415 -10.94 -12.22 -0.18
CA ALA A 415 -9.99 -13.20 0.31
C ALA A 415 -10.51 -14.63 0.01
N ALA A 416 -9.62 -15.61 0.04
CA ALA A 416 -9.99 -17.03 -0.09
C ALA A 416 -10.95 -17.48 1.03
N THR A 417 -12.08 -18.06 0.65
CA THR A 417 -13.09 -18.65 1.55
C THR A 417 -13.75 -19.86 0.89
N ASP A 418 -14.61 -20.59 1.62
CA ASP A 418 -15.36 -21.73 1.06
C ASP A 418 -16.32 -21.33 -0.07
N ASN A 419 -16.66 -20.03 -0.15
CA ASN A 419 -17.56 -19.50 -1.18
C ASN A 419 -16.81 -18.96 -2.40
N VAL A 420 -15.48 -18.85 -2.33
CA VAL A 420 -14.62 -18.43 -3.43
C VAL A 420 -14.04 -19.70 -4.04
N THR A 421 -14.62 -20.13 -5.16
CA THR A 421 -14.32 -21.42 -5.78
C THR A 421 -14.03 -21.27 -7.26
N VAL A 422 -13.14 -22.10 -7.78
CA VAL A 422 -12.85 -22.25 -9.21
C VAL A 422 -13.30 -23.64 -9.64
N ASN A 423 -14.20 -23.73 -10.63
CA ASN A 423 -14.80 -24.99 -11.07
C ASN A 423 -15.49 -25.81 -9.95
N GLY A 424 -15.93 -25.14 -8.88
CA GLY A 424 -16.57 -25.76 -7.71
C GLY A 424 -15.61 -26.25 -6.63
N ASP A 425 -14.30 -26.12 -6.83
CA ASP A 425 -13.27 -26.46 -5.83
C ASP A 425 -12.79 -25.19 -5.12
N THR A 426 -12.44 -25.31 -3.84
CA THR A 426 -11.85 -24.21 -3.05
C THR A 426 -10.38 -24.01 -3.41
N CYS A 427 -9.84 -22.82 -3.12
CA CYS A 427 -8.46 -22.45 -3.46
C CYS A 427 -7.57 -22.33 -2.19
N PRO A 428 -7.16 -23.43 -1.54
CA PRO A 428 -6.35 -23.41 -0.31
C PRO A 428 -4.95 -22.82 -0.52
N GLY A 429 -4.38 -22.24 0.53
CA GLY A 429 -3.04 -21.62 0.50
C GLY A 429 -3.07 -20.14 0.84
N PHE A 430 -2.25 -19.35 0.14
CA PHE A 430 -2.20 -17.90 0.35
C PHE A 430 -3.58 -17.27 0.05
N TYR A 431 -4.02 -16.37 0.92
CA TYR A 431 -5.41 -15.88 0.92
C TYR A 431 -5.80 -14.91 -0.21
N VAL A 432 -4.85 -14.44 -1.03
CA VAL A 432 -5.08 -13.50 -2.15
C VAL A 432 -4.26 -13.88 -3.39
N PRO A 433 -4.61 -13.37 -4.59
CA PRO A 433 -4.03 -13.84 -5.87
C PRO A 433 -2.51 -13.79 -5.97
N ARG A 434 -1.85 -12.86 -5.27
CA ARG A 434 -0.39 -12.68 -5.31
C ARG A 434 0.39 -13.98 -5.33
N LYS A 435 0.07 -14.91 -4.43
CA LYS A 435 0.73 -16.22 -4.29
C LYS A 435 -0.25 -17.39 -4.42
N ASN A 436 -1.45 -17.13 -4.94
CA ASN A 436 -2.48 -18.13 -5.17
C ASN A 436 -3.25 -17.75 -6.44
N PRO A 437 -2.67 -18.02 -7.63
CA PRO A 437 -3.16 -17.48 -8.89
C PRO A 437 -4.58 -17.93 -9.23
N ASP A 438 -5.04 -19.06 -8.70
CA ASP A 438 -6.41 -19.55 -8.86
C ASP A 438 -7.45 -18.53 -8.34
N LEU A 439 -7.08 -17.65 -7.41
CA LEU A 439 -7.95 -16.60 -6.90
C LEU A 439 -8.11 -15.41 -7.86
N ALA A 440 -7.33 -15.31 -8.94
CA ALA A 440 -7.35 -14.16 -9.85
C ALA A 440 -8.69 -14.01 -10.57
N GLU A 441 -9.25 -15.11 -11.12
CA GLU A 441 -10.54 -15.09 -11.82
C GLU A 441 -11.69 -14.72 -10.87
N PRO A 442 -11.88 -15.39 -9.70
CA PRO A 442 -12.92 -15.00 -8.75
C PRO A 442 -12.79 -13.55 -8.22
N LEU A 443 -11.55 -13.05 -8.07
CA LEU A 443 -11.32 -11.66 -7.69
C LEU A 443 -11.80 -10.71 -8.80
N ASN A 444 -11.37 -10.97 -10.03
CA ASN A 444 -11.69 -10.15 -11.18
C ASN A 444 -13.20 -10.11 -11.43
N ASP A 445 -13.89 -11.26 -11.32
CA ASP A 445 -15.36 -11.35 -11.43
C ASP A 445 -16.06 -10.46 -10.40
N LYS A 446 -15.63 -10.55 -9.14
CA LYS A 446 -16.18 -9.71 -8.06
C LYS A 446 -15.94 -8.22 -8.35
N LEU A 447 -14.75 -7.87 -8.84
CA LEU A 447 -14.44 -6.48 -9.16
C LEU A 447 -15.25 -5.97 -10.36
N MET A 448 -15.55 -6.81 -11.36
CA MET A 448 -16.43 -6.44 -12.47
C MET A 448 -17.89 -6.24 -12.02
N GLU A 449 -18.38 -7.04 -11.08
CA GLU A 449 -19.69 -6.80 -10.45
C GLU A 449 -19.73 -5.43 -9.76
N ARG A 450 -18.70 -5.09 -8.98
CA ARG A 450 -18.60 -3.76 -8.35
C ARG A 450 -18.41 -2.63 -9.38
N HIS A 451 -17.77 -2.91 -10.50
CA HIS A 451 -17.60 -1.95 -11.59
C HIS A 451 -18.95 -1.59 -12.24
N GLU A 452 -19.87 -2.54 -12.40
CA GLU A 452 -21.24 -2.24 -12.89
C GLU A 452 -21.95 -1.26 -11.95
N GLU A 453 -21.84 -1.46 -10.63
CA GLU A 453 -22.38 -0.54 -9.62
C GLU A 453 -21.71 0.83 -9.66
N LEU A 454 -20.39 0.88 -9.89
CA LEU A 454 -19.66 2.13 -10.09
C LEU A 454 -20.21 2.90 -11.30
N ASN A 455 -20.45 2.23 -12.42
CA ASN A 455 -21.06 2.85 -13.61
C ASN A 455 -22.47 3.38 -13.32
N MET A 456 -23.26 2.70 -12.48
CA MET A 456 -24.55 3.21 -12.02
C MET A 456 -24.40 4.49 -11.18
N LEU A 457 -23.41 4.55 -10.28
CA LEU A 457 -23.11 5.74 -9.50
C LEU A 457 -22.60 6.89 -10.37
N LEU A 458 -21.67 6.62 -11.29
CA LEU A 458 -21.18 7.60 -12.26
C LEU A 458 -22.29 8.08 -13.21
N GLY A 459 -23.24 7.21 -13.55
CA GLY A 459 -24.46 7.58 -14.25
C GLY A 459 -25.33 8.54 -13.43
N ASN A 460 -25.55 8.25 -12.15
CA ASN A 460 -26.25 9.17 -11.25
C ASN A 460 -25.55 10.54 -11.19
N ILE A 461 -24.22 10.57 -11.03
CA ILE A 461 -23.43 11.81 -11.00
C ILE A 461 -23.59 12.60 -12.31
N SER A 462 -23.48 11.96 -13.47
CA SER A 462 -23.57 12.63 -14.78
C SER A 462 -24.99 12.86 -15.31
N ASN A 463 -26.02 12.33 -14.63
CA ASN A 463 -27.40 12.27 -15.11
C ASN A 463 -27.52 11.53 -16.47
N ILE A 464 -26.72 10.48 -16.64
CA ILE A 464 -26.74 9.53 -17.76
C ILE A 464 -27.08 8.15 -17.18
N SER A 465 -27.81 7.32 -17.93
CA SER A 465 -28.08 5.95 -17.45
C SER A 465 -26.77 5.17 -17.32
N GLY A 466 -26.55 4.52 -16.17
CA GLY A 466 -25.39 3.64 -15.95
C GLY A 466 -25.27 2.50 -16.96
N ASP A 467 -26.42 2.04 -17.48
CA ASP A 467 -26.51 1.00 -18.50
C ASP A 467 -26.11 1.50 -19.91
N ASP A 468 -26.10 2.81 -20.15
CA ASP A 468 -25.66 3.41 -21.42
C ASP A 468 -24.16 3.69 -21.36
N THR A 469 -23.37 2.61 -21.31
CA THR A 469 -21.91 2.66 -21.17
C THR A 469 -21.25 3.48 -22.28
N ARG A 470 -21.83 3.53 -23.48
CA ARG A 470 -21.31 4.38 -24.57
C ARG A 470 -21.50 5.86 -24.30
N ALA A 471 -22.66 6.26 -23.80
CA ALA A 471 -22.91 7.66 -23.45
C ALA A 471 -22.04 8.09 -22.25
N LEU A 472 -21.90 7.23 -21.24
CA LEU A 472 -20.99 7.45 -20.12
C LEU A 472 -19.54 7.59 -20.57
N TRP A 473 -19.05 6.66 -21.38
CA TRP A 473 -17.68 6.66 -21.90
C TRP A 473 -17.38 7.95 -22.66
N GLN A 474 -18.31 8.41 -23.51
CA GLN A 474 -18.17 9.70 -24.21
C GLN A 474 -18.14 10.88 -23.25
N HIS A 475 -19.00 10.88 -22.23
CA HIS A 475 -19.06 11.96 -21.25
C HIS A 475 -17.78 12.07 -20.43
N TYR A 476 -17.34 10.97 -19.80
CA TYR A 476 -16.16 10.95 -18.93
C TYR A 476 -14.85 11.02 -19.70
N SER A 477 -14.84 10.66 -20.98
CA SER A 477 -13.72 10.96 -21.89
C SER A 477 -13.40 12.46 -21.98
N ASP A 478 -14.42 13.31 -21.88
CA ASP A 478 -14.31 14.77 -22.00
C ASP A 478 -14.40 15.48 -20.63
N ASN A 479 -15.02 14.84 -19.64
CA ASN A 479 -15.30 15.38 -18.30
C ASN A 479 -14.89 14.35 -17.23
N PRO A 480 -13.59 14.06 -17.08
CA PRO A 480 -13.11 13.04 -16.15
C PRO A 480 -13.43 13.42 -14.69
N ILE A 481 -13.85 12.44 -13.89
CA ILE A 481 -13.92 12.58 -12.43
C ILE A 481 -12.62 12.09 -11.78
N ASN A 482 -12.27 12.63 -10.61
CA ASN A 482 -11.18 12.10 -9.79
C ASN A 482 -11.72 11.06 -8.81
N ILE A 483 -11.14 9.87 -8.81
CA ILE A 483 -11.52 8.75 -7.95
C ILE A 483 -10.37 8.42 -7.02
N ALA A 484 -10.61 8.49 -5.72
CA ALA A 484 -9.64 8.14 -4.69
C ALA A 484 -10.03 6.84 -3.99
N LEU A 485 -9.18 5.82 -4.11
CA LEU A 485 -9.30 4.59 -3.35
C LEU A 485 -8.62 4.78 -1.99
N VAL A 486 -9.38 4.82 -0.90
CA VAL A 486 -8.84 5.00 0.45
C VAL A 486 -8.88 3.65 1.17
N GLY A 487 -7.79 2.89 1.06
CA GLY A 487 -7.71 1.56 1.68
C GLY A 487 -6.67 0.64 1.05
N GLY A 488 -6.34 -0.43 1.78
CA GLY A 488 -5.46 -1.51 1.31
C GLY A 488 -6.15 -2.46 0.32
N THR A 489 -5.37 -3.32 -0.35
CA THR A 489 -5.87 -4.15 -1.45
C THR A 489 -6.74 -5.35 -1.04
N THR A 490 -6.70 -5.79 0.21
CA THR A 490 -7.65 -6.82 0.68
C THR A 490 -9.05 -6.23 0.87
N MET A 491 -9.12 -4.93 1.14
CA MET A 491 -10.34 -4.20 1.41
C MET A 491 -10.90 -3.53 0.14
N LEU A 492 -10.01 -3.08 -0.75
CA LEU A 492 -10.31 -2.55 -2.09
C LEU A 492 -9.41 -3.25 -3.13
N PRO A 493 -9.84 -4.39 -3.70
CA PRO A 493 -9.01 -5.26 -4.53
C PRO A 493 -8.57 -4.64 -5.85
N GLN A 494 -7.44 -5.10 -6.37
CA GLN A 494 -6.90 -4.67 -7.66
C GLN A 494 -7.20 -5.75 -8.71
N TYR A 495 -7.63 -5.35 -9.90
CA TYR A 495 -7.82 -6.27 -11.01
C TYR A 495 -6.49 -6.90 -11.39
N ILE A 496 -6.46 -8.22 -11.57
CA ILE A 496 -5.26 -8.96 -11.94
C ILE A 496 -5.27 -9.17 -13.46
N HIS A 497 -4.53 -8.36 -14.20
CA HIS A 497 -4.32 -8.60 -15.63
C HIS A 497 -3.33 -9.75 -15.84
N ASP A 498 -3.64 -10.62 -16.80
CA ASP A 498 -2.68 -11.62 -17.26
C ASP A 498 -1.44 -10.95 -17.86
N ASN A 499 -0.27 -11.51 -17.59
CA ASN A 499 1.01 -10.95 -17.98
C ASN A 499 1.95 -12.06 -18.44
N PRO A 500 2.51 -12.00 -19.65
CA PRO A 500 3.41 -13.05 -20.14
C PRO A 500 4.69 -13.24 -19.33
N ASP A 501 5.15 -12.21 -18.61
CA ASP A 501 6.31 -12.29 -17.71
C ASP A 501 5.94 -12.88 -16.34
N THR A 502 4.67 -12.82 -15.94
CA THR A 502 4.11 -13.36 -14.69
C THR A 502 2.72 -13.99 -14.90
N PRO A 503 2.63 -15.04 -15.74
CA PRO A 503 1.35 -15.57 -16.18
C PRO A 503 0.60 -16.21 -15.03
N THR A 504 -0.73 -16.09 -15.02
CA THR A 504 -1.56 -16.69 -13.96
C THR A 504 -1.72 -18.21 -14.10
N ASP A 505 -1.42 -18.77 -15.28
CA ASP A 505 -1.61 -20.20 -15.59
C ASP A 505 -0.31 -21.04 -15.54
N ASP A 506 0.86 -20.41 -15.39
CA ASP A 506 2.15 -21.10 -15.27
C ASP A 506 2.84 -20.75 -13.95
N PRO A 507 2.98 -21.73 -13.03
CA PRO A 507 3.81 -21.59 -11.84
C PRO A 507 5.30 -21.67 -12.21
N MET A 508 5.79 -20.71 -13.00
CA MET A 508 7.20 -20.41 -13.12
C MET A 508 7.79 -20.03 -11.75
N GLY A 509 9.11 -19.79 -11.66
CA GLY A 509 9.82 -19.34 -10.44
C GLY A 509 9.38 -17.97 -9.88
N ILE A 510 8.14 -17.58 -10.15
CA ILE A 510 7.51 -16.28 -9.98
C ILE A 510 6.72 -16.20 -8.66
N TYR A 511 6.52 -17.31 -7.94
CA TYR A 511 5.92 -17.32 -6.58
C TYR A 511 6.54 -16.26 -5.64
N TYR A 512 7.82 -15.95 -5.82
CA TYR A 512 8.50 -14.88 -5.11
C TYR A 512 7.94 -13.49 -5.43
N PHE A 513 7.78 -13.16 -6.71
CA PHE A 513 7.37 -11.85 -7.22
C PHE A 513 5.84 -11.68 -7.33
N GLY A 514 5.13 -12.80 -7.30
CA GLY A 514 3.69 -12.92 -7.42
C GLY A 514 3.17 -12.87 -8.86
N TYR A 515 1.90 -13.22 -9.02
CA TYR A 515 1.26 -13.43 -10.33
C TYR A 515 0.54 -12.19 -10.87
N GLY A 516 0.44 -12.13 -12.20
CA GLY A 516 -0.27 -11.08 -12.94
C GLY A 516 0.21 -9.66 -12.68
N THR A 517 -0.50 -8.72 -13.28
CA THR A 517 -0.30 -7.28 -13.09
C THR A 517 -1.50 -6.71 -12.33
N PRO A 518 -1.40 -6.48 -11.01
CA PRO A 518 -2.48 -5.85 -10.28
C PRO A 518 -2.63 -4.39 -10.72
N SER A 519 -3.88 -3.96 -10.89
CA SER A 519 -4.24 -2.66 -11.44
C SER A 519 -5.52 -2.10 -10.83
N ASP A 520 -5.52 -0.78 -10.59
CA ASP A 520 -6.71 -0.01 -10.21
C ASP A 520 -7.43 0.59 -11.43
N VAL A 521 -6.95 0.35 -12.66
CA VAL A 521 -7.53 0.91 -13.90
C VAL A 521 -9.03 0.66 -14.02
N PRO A 522 -9.58 -0.52 -13.67
CA PRO A 522 -11.03 -0.74 -13.77
C PRO A 522 -11.89 0.15 -12.86
N TYR A 523 -11.34 0.81 -11.85
CA TYR A 523 -12.07 1.83 -11.09
C TYR A 523 -12.24 3.14 -11.85
N GLY A 524 -11.46 3.37 -12.91
CA GLY A 524 -11.51 4.60 -13.72
C GLY A 524 -11.89 4.39 -15.19
N ASN A 525 -11.88 3.15 -15.65
CA ASN A 525 -12.41 2.73 -16.95
C ASN A 525 -13.96 2.72 -16.88
N ILE A 526 -14.66 2.95 -17.99
CA ILE A 526 -16.13 2.84 -18.08
C ILE A 526 -16.57 1.54 -18.79
N ASP A 527 -15.76 1.01 -19.71
CA ASP A 527 -16.10 -0.07 -20.61
C ASP A 527 -15.04 -1.18 -20.73
N PRO A 528 -14.47 -1.66 -19.60
CA PRO A 528 -13.52 -2.77 -19.64
C PRO A 528 -14.16 -3.98 -20.29
N ASP A 529 -13.39 -4.71 -21.10
CA ASP A 529 -13.85 -5.97 -21.73
C ASP A 529 -13.20 -7.17 -21.01
N PRO A 530 -13.92 -7.91 -20.16
CA PRO A 530 -13.39 -9.09 -19.48
C PRO A 530 -13.02 -10.23 -20.44
N ASP A 531 -13.66 -10.30 -21.62
CA ASP A 531 -13.40 -11.32 -22.64
C ASP A 531 -12.17 -10.97 -23.51
N ASP A 532 -11.79 -9.69 -23.54
CA ASP A 532 -10.59 -9.18 -24.21
C ASP A 532 -9.84 -8.16 -23.33
N PRO A 533 -9.18 -8.61 -22.24
CA PRO A 533 -8.57 -7.73 -21.22
C PRO A 533 -7.39 -6.87 -21.74
N LYS A 534 -7.06 -6.99 -23.03
CA LYS A 534 -6.04 -6.19 -23.73
C LYS A 534 -6.63 -4.98 -24.46
N ASN A 535 -7.95 -4.94 -24.63
CA ASN A 535 -8.70 -3.90 -25.32
C ASN A 535 -9.90 -3.47 -24.45
N ASP A 536 -10.59 -2.40 -24.83
CA ASP A 536 -11.90 -2.08 -24.26
C ASP A 536 -13.00 -2.28 -25.31
N THR A 537 -14.24 -2.14 -24.90
CA THR A 537 -15.39 -2.21 -25.81
C THR A 537 -15.34 -1.12 -26.90
N TYR A 538 -14.85 0.08 -26.57
CA TYR A 538 -14.84 1.27 -27.44
C TYR A 538 -13.44 1.74 -27.86
N SER A 539 -12.37 1.19 -27.28
CA SER A 539 -10.96 1.49 -27.61
C SER A 539 -10.12 0.25 -27.90
N TYR A 540 -9.12 0.41 -28.77
CA TYR A 540 -8.15 -0.65 -29.08
C TYR A 540 -7.12 -0.87 -27.94
N TRP A 541 -7.12 -0.05 -26.89
CA TRP A 541 -6.27 -0.21 -25.73
C TRP A 541 -7.05 0.27 -24.51
N PRO A 542 -6.81 -0.33 -23.32
CA PRO A 542 -7.37 0.15 -22.06
C PRO A 542 -7.22 1.65 -21.95
N ARG A 543 -8.35 2.34 -21.95
CA ARG A 543 -8.46 3.75 -21.71
C ARG A 543 -9.08 3.93 -20.33
N GLN A 544 -8.45 4.81 -19.58
CA GLN A 544 -8.94 5.21 -18.28
C GLN A 544 -9.57 6.59 -18.47
N GLU A 545 -10.90 6.65 -18.50
CA GLU A 545 -11.63 7.92 -18.64
C GLU A 545 -11.48 8.77 -17.39
N ASN A 546 -11.49 8.16 -16.21
CA ASN A 546 -11.45 8.85 -14.92
C ASN A 546 -10.12 8.66 -14.20
N VAL A 547 -9.62 9.72 -13.57
CA VAL A 547 -8.31 9.67 -12.87
C VAL A 547 -8.46 8.89 -11.58
N VAL A 548 -7.66 7.84 -11.40
CA VAL A 548 -7.67 7.01 -10.18
C VAL A 548 -6.36 7.17 -9.43
N GLY A 549 -6.45 7.45 -8.13
CA GLY A 549 -5.33 7.41 -7.20
C GLY A 549 -5.69 6.61 -5.96
N ARG A 550 -4.70 5.98 -5.32
CA ARG A 550 -4.90 5.25 -4.08
C ARG A 550 -4.20 5.95 -2.92
N ILE A 551 -4.95 6.26 -1.86
CA ILE A 551 -4.42 6.75 -0.59
C ILE A 551 -4.04 5.54 0.25
N THR A 552 -2.75 5.40 0.53
CA THR A 552 -2.16 4.32 1.33
C THR A 552 -1.31 4.88 2.48
N GLY A 553 -0.84 3.98 3.34
CA GLY A 553 0.05 4.24 4.46
C GLY A 553 0.26 2.94 5.23
N TRP A 554 1.16 2.92 6.21
CA TRP A 554 1.27 1.74 7.09
C TRP A 554 0.00 1.53 7.91
N ASP A 555 -0.65 2.62 8.28
CA ASP A 555 -1.90 2.68 9.01
C ASP A 555 -2.59 4.05 8.79
N VAL A 556 -3.62 4.32 9.58
CA VAL A 556 -4.37 5.57 9.56
C VAL A 556 -3.55 6.81 9.96
N GLN A 557 -2.51 6.67 10.79
CA GLN A 557 -1.64 7.82 11.14
C GLN A 557 -0.92 8.32 9.89
N ASP A 558 -0.30 7.39 9.16
CA ASP A 558 0.40 7.67 7.91
C ASP A 558 -0.54 8.23 6.84
N ALA A 559 -1.72 7.62 6.68
CA ALA A 559 -2.71 8.07 5.70
C ALA A 559 -3.25 9.48 6.04
N SER A 560 -3.51 9.78 7.32
CA SER A 560 -3.97 11.10 7.75
C SER A 560 -2.91 12.19 7.51
N ALA A 561 -1.63 11.87 7.77
CA ALA A 561 -0.52 12.76 7.48
C ALA A 561 -0.34 12.97 5.98
N LEU A 562 -0.47 11.91 5.15
CA LEU A 562 -0.43 12.02 3.69
C LEU A 562 -1.55 12.92 3.15
N VAL A 563 -2.78 12.75 3.64
CA VAL A 563 -3.92 13.59 3.28
C VAL A 563 -3.67 15.04 3.68
N CYS A 564 -3.24 15.30 4.92
CA CYS A 564 -2.93 16.65 5.39
C CYS A 564 -1.79 17.30 4.57
N ARG A 565 -0.69 16.58 4.32
CA ARG A 565 0.40 17.08 3.46
C ARG A 565 -0.08 17.42 2.05
N THR A 566 -1.06 16.68 1.53
CA THR A 566 -1.64 16.94 0.21
C THR A 566 -2.58 18.14 0.22
N VAL A 567 -3.43 18.27 1.24
CA VAL A 567 -4.36 19.41 1.42
C VAL A 567 -3.60 20.73 1.60
N PHE A 568 -2.54 20.72 2.40
CA PHE A 568 -1.73 21.90 2.72
C PHE A 568 -0.41 21.96 1.95
N TYR A 569 -0.34 21.27 0.81
CA TYR A 569 0.90 21.11 0.04
C TYR A 569 1.55 22.44 -0.32
N ASP A 570 0.75 23.38 -0.83
CA ASP A 570 1.25 24.68 -1.29
C ASP A 570 1.85 25.50 -0.14
N ASP A 571 1.26 25.46 1.05
CA ASP A 571 1.77 26.17 2.23
C ASP A 571 3.08 25.54 2.73
N ILE A 572 3.12 24.20 2.79
CA ILE A 572 4.31 23.45 3.18
C ILE A 572 5.47 23.76 2.23
N VAL A 573 5.24 23.59 0.91
CA VAL A 573 6.29 23.70 -0.09
C VAL A 573 6.75 25.15 -0.28
N GLN A 574 5.90 26.15 -0.06
CA GLN A 574 6.33 27.56 0.02
C GLN A 574 7.36 27.79 1.13
N GLY A 575 7.22 27.10 2.26
CA GLY A 575 8.17 27.13 3.38
C GLY A 575 9.53 26.47 3.07
N MET A 576 9.61 25.64 2.02
CA MET A 576 10.80 24.85 1.69
C MET A 576 11.76 25.52 0.69
N GLY A 577 11.46 26.73 0.20
CA GLY A 577 12.38 27.52 -0.62
C GLY A 577 12.73 26.88 -1.97
N ASP A 578 14.02 26.80 -2.30
CA ASP A 578 14.51 26.30 -3.60
C ASP A 578 14.32 24.78 -3.77
N TRP A 579 14.12 24.04 -2.67
CA TRP A 579 13.86 22.59 -2.69
C TRP A 579 12.77 22.21 -3.69
N LYS A 580 11.71 23.02 -3.80
CA LYS A 580 10.57 22.72 -4.69
C LYS A 580 10.93 22.69 -6.18
N ASN A 581 12.06 23.29 -6.57
CA ASN A 581 12.54 23.34 -7.95
C ASN A 581 13.60 22.26 -8.23
N SER A 582 13.93 21.41 -7.28
CA SER A 582 14.99 20.41 -7.41
C SER A 582 14.45 19.04 -7.84
N ALA A 583 15.31 18.27 -8.50
CA ALA A 583 15.01 16.92 -8.90
C ALA A 583 16.28 16.05 -8.95
N THR A 584 16.11 14.74 -8.76
CA THR A 584 17.17 13.76 -8.95
C THR A 584 16.73 12.66 -9.92
N VAL A 585 17.63 12.30 -10.83
CA VAL A 585 17.48 11.17 -11.74
C VAL A 585 18.62 10.20 -11.50
N GLN A 586 18.27 9.04 -10.96
CA GLN A 586 19.19 7.98 -10.58
C GLN A 586 18.96 6.76 -11.47
N SER A 587 20.02 6.21 -12.06
CA SER A 587 19.87 5.18 -13.09
C SER A 587 20.94 4.08 -12.99
N GLY A 588 20.52 2.81 -12.92
CA GLY A 588 21.37 1.65 -12.68
C GLY A 588 21.22 0.56 -13.75
N THR A 589 21.83 -0.60 -13.55
CA THR A 589 21.90 -1.65 -14.59
C THR A 589 20.57 -2.37 -14.89
N GLY A 590 19.42 -1.80 -14.52
CA GLY A 590 18.10 -2.41 -14.67
C GLY A 590 17.79 -2.84 -16.11
N THR A 591 18.12 -2.01 -17.11
CA THR A 591 17.74 -2.21 -18.52
C THR A 591 18.91 -2.62 -19.45
N ASP A 592 20.08 -2.84 -18.88
CA ASP A 592 21.29 -3.17 -19.63
C ASP A 592 21.38 -4.68 -19.90
N PHE A 593 20.86 -5.14 -21.04
CA PHE A 593 20.91 -6.55 -21.47
C PHE A 593 21.48 -6.74 -22.89
N GLN A 594 22.26 -7.81 -23.10
CA GLN A 594 22.77 -8.18 -24.42
C GLN A 594 22.99 -9.68 -24.57
N LYS A 595 22.74 -10.21 -25.78
CA LYS A 595 23.21 -11.54 -26.20
C LYS A 595 24.65 -11.45 -26.71
N VAL A 596 25.57 -12.15 -26.03
CA VAL A 596 27.00 -12.19 -26.39
C VAL A 596 27.34 -13.58 -26.98
N PRO A 597 27.61 -13.71 -28.29
CA PRO A 597 27.54 -15.01 -28.99
C PRO A 597 28.33 -16.17 -28.38
N VAL A 598 29.59 -15.95 -28.00
CA VAL A 598 30.46 -17.02 -27.44
C VAL A 598 30.08 -17.32 -25.99
N ILE A 599 29.82 -16.29 -25.20
CA ILE A 599 29.47 -16.43 -23.78
C ILE A 599 28.09 -17.08 -23.62
N GLU A 600 27.15 -16.81 -24.53
CA GLU A 600 25.82 -17.41 -24.58
C GLU A 600 25.90 -18.93 -24.76
N GLN A 601 26.80 -19.45 -25.62
CA GLN A 601 26.97 -20.89 -25.78
C GLN A 601 27.48 -21.56 -24.50
N VAL A 602 28.39 -20.90 -23.77
CA VAL A 602 28.89 -21.43 -22.50
C VAL A 602 27.81 -21.32 -21.41
N LYS A 603 27.07 -20.21 -21.34
CA LYS A 603 25.91 -20.04 -20.45
C LYS A 603 24.89 -21.15 -20.69
N ASN A 604 24.53 -21.43 -21.93
CA ASN A 604 23.52 -22.44 -22.25
C ASN A 604 23.94 -23.86 -21.84
N LEU A 605 25.25 -24.13 -21.74
CA LEU A 605 25.77 -25.40 -21.25
C LEU A 605 25.83 -25.46 -19.72
N LEU A 606 26.24 -24.36 -19.07
CA LEU A 606 26.55 -24.34 -17.64
C LEU A 606 25.39 -23.89 -16.75
N ALA A 607 24.55 -22.96 -17.21
CA ALA A 607 23.47 -22.38 -16.41
C ALA A 607 22.51 -23.45 -15.87
N PRO A 608 22.01 -24.44 -16.65
CA PRO A 608 21.12 -25.46 -16.11
C PRO A 608 21.76 -26.32 -14.99
N ILE A 609 23.09 -26.45 -15.00
CA ILE A 609 23.85 -27.22 -14.00
C ILE A 609 24.06 -26.38 -12.73
N LEU A 610 24.08 -25.05 -12.87
CA LEU A 610 24.34 -24.08 -11.80
C LEU A 610 23.06 -23.38 -11.31
N GLY A 611 21.89 -23.87 -11.71
CA GLY A 611 20.58 -23.36 -11.28
C GLY A 611 20.04 -22.15 -12.07
N GLY A 612 20.62 -21.81 -13.23
CA GLY A 612 20.17 -20.72 -14.09
C GLY A 612 19.49 -21.18 -15.39
N ALA A 613 18.82 -20.26 -16.08
CA ALA A 613 18.12 -20.52 -17.35
C ALA A 613 19.02 -20.36 -18.59
N ALA A 614 18.81 -21.23 -19.59
CA ALA A 614 19.50 -21.18 -20.89
C ALA A 614 18.70 -20.35 -21.91
N GLY A 615 19.38 -19.63 -22.80
CA GLY A 615 18.78 -18.90 -23.92
C GLY A 615 18.46 -17.42 -23.67
N ASP A 616 18.40 -16.99 -22.40
CA ASP A 616 18.08 -15.60 -22.06
C ASP A 616 19.26 -14.65 -22.29
N PRO A 617 18.99 -13.40 -22.71
CA PRO A 617 19.98 -12.32 -22.70
C PRO A 617 20.63 -12.16 -21.33
N MET A 618 21.89 -11.74 -21.31
CA MET A 618 22.63 -11.53 -20.06
C MET A 618 22.69 -10.04 -19.75
N LYS A 619 22.67 -9.67 -18.47
CA LYS A 619 22.95 -8.29 -18.05
C LYS A 619 24.32 -7.86 -18.60
N PHE A 620 24.35 -6.77 -19.37
CA PHE A 620 25.51 -6.31 -20.11
C PHE A 620 25.44 -4.80 -20.35
N PRO A 621 26.51 -4.02 -20.06
CA PRO A 621 26.49 -2.56 -20.18
C PRO A 621 26.32 -2.13 -21.64
N SER A 622 25.08 -1.85 -22.03
CA SER A 622 24.69 -1.48 -23.38
C SER A 622 24.61 0.04 -23.56
N GLY A 623 24.50 0.76 -22.43
CA GLY A 623 24.26 2.20 -22.35
C GLY A 623 22.77 2.57 -22.35
N ALA A 624 21.86 1.59 -22.45
CA ALA A 624 20.42 1.81 -22.49
C ALA A 624 19.92 2.57 -21.26
N THR A 625 20.31 2.11 -20.06
CA THR A 625 20.06 2.79 -18.78
C THR A 625 20.41 4.27 -18.84
N ARG A 626 21.64 4.57 -19.28
CA ARG A 626 22.14 5.95 -19.27
C ARG A 626 21.33 6.83 -20.23
N PHE A 627 21.05 6.35 -21.43
CA PHE A 627 20.25 7.13 -22.39
C PHE A 627 18.81 7.35 -21.92
N ALA A 628 18.21 6.36 -21.26
CA ALA A 628 16.89 6.50 -20.66
C ALA A 628 16.90 7.54 -19.54
N GLY A 629 17.85 7.46 -18.61
CA GLY A 629 18.03 8.44 -17.54
C GLY A 629 18.27 9.86 -18.10
N ASP A 630 19.15 10.01 -19.10
CA ASP A 630 19.41 11.30 -19.74
C ASP A 630 18.15 11.91 -20.37
N ALA A 631 17.32 11.08 -21.02
CA ALA A 631 16.07 11.52 -21.64
C ALA A 631 15.01 11.92 -20.61
N VAL A 632 14.89 11.17 -19.51
CA VAL A 632 13.98 11.51 -18.40
C VAL A 632 14.42 12.82 -17.75
N ALA A 633 15.72 12.95 -17.47
CA ALA A 633 16.27 14.16 -16.88
C ALA A 633 16.05 15.39 -17.75
N ALA A 634 16.26 15.29 -19.07
CA ALA A 634 15.96 16.37 -20.00
C ALA A 634 14.46 16.76 -19.99
N SER A 635 13.56 15.79 -19.87
CA SER A 635 12.12 16.06 -19.77
C SER A 635 11.75 16.78 -18.48
N ILE A 636 12.41 16.44 -17.36
CA ILE A 636 12.20 17.10 -16.06
C ILE A 636 12.79 18.53 -16.09
N GLU A 637 13.95 18.73 -16.72
CA GLU A 637 14.53 20.07 -16.93
C GLU A 637 13.65 20.97 -17.81
N ASP A 638 13.05 20.42 -18.87
CA ASP A 638 12.09 21.14 -19.72
C ASP A 638 10.85 21.57 -18.92
N GLY A 639 10.53 20.85 -17.84
CA GLY A 639 9.51 21.21 -16.85
C GLY A 639 9.92 22.34 -15.88
N GLY A 640 11.18 22.79 -15.91
CA GLY A 640 11.68 23.91 -15.12
C GLY A 640 12.42 23.53 -13.84
N TYR A 641 12.78 22.26 -13.65
CA TYR A 641 13.50 21.77 -12.47
C TYR A 641 15.02 21.76 -12.67
N GLU A 642 15.76 21.94 -11.58
CA GLU A 642 17.21 21.71 -11.50
C GLU A 642 17.46 20.22 -11.23
N VAL A 643 18.05 19.51 -12.21
CA VAL A 643 18.17 18.05 -12.16
C VAL A 643 19.61 17.59 -11.87
N GLU A 644 19.81 16.95 -10.73
CA GLU A 644 21.00 16.17 -10.42
C GLU A 644 20.91 14.77 -11.01
N ARG A 645 22.00 14.28 -11.60
CA ARG A 645 22.04 12.98 -12.29
C ARG A 645 23.09 12.08 -11.68
N THR A 646 22.71 10.85 -11.37
CA THR A 646 23.65 9.81 -10.90
C THR A 646 23.45 8.52 -11.69
N TYR A 647 24.52 7.71 -11.78
CA TYR A 647 24.47 6.43 -12.48
C TYR A 647 25.15 5.31 -11.69
N PHE A 648 24.64 4.09 -11.80
CA PHE A 648 25.24 2.88 -11.23
C PHE A 648 25.53 3.04 -9.73
N THR A 649 26.75 2.76 -9.29
CA THR A 649 27.12 2.83 -7.87
C THR A 649 27.00 4.24 -7.27
N PHE A 650 27.08 5.29 -8.09
CA PHE A 650 26.86 6.67 -7.62
C PHE A 650 25.42 6.89 -7.12
N SER A 651 24.47 6.16 -7.70
CA SER A 651 23.05 6.16 -7.32
C SER A 651 22.75 5.31 -6.09
N GLN A 652 23.73 4.62 -5.49
CA GLN A 652 23.47 3.85 -4.27
C GLN A 652 22.99 4.74 -3.13
N ARG A 653 22.28 4.13 -2.17
CA ARG A 653 21.81 4.81 -0.97
C ARG A 653 22.97 5.23 -0.07
N LYS A 654 23.96 4.34 0.12
CA LYS A 654 25.11 4.53 1.01
C LYS A 654 26.35 3.86 0.44
N GLY A 655 27.50 4.52 0.58
CA GLY A 655 28.82 3.97 0.26
C GLY A 655 29.54 3.45 1.51
N PHE A 656 30.56 2.63 1.31
CA PHE A 656 31.38 2.10 2.41
C PHE A 656 32.32 3.16 2.99
N SER A 657 32.34 3.23 4.32
CA SER A 657 33.35 3.97 5.08
C SER A 657 34.73 3.30 5.00
N ASP A 658 35.78 4.09 5.23
CA ASP A 658 37.15 3.58 5.27
C ASP A 658 37.34 2.52 6.38
N GLU A 659 36.66 2.72 7.50
CA GLU A 659 36.59 1.85 8.67
C GLU A 659 35.94 0.52 8.32
N ALA A 660 34.75 0.52 7.70
CA ALA A 660 34.05 -0.70 7.30
C ALA A 660 34.91 -1.54 6.33
N LEU A 661 35.50 -0.91 5.31
CA LEU A 661 36.41 -1.61 4.40
C LEU A 661 37.68 -2.13 5.09
N GLN A 662 38.16 -1.41 6.12
CA GLN A 662 39.32 -1.83 6.89
C GLN A 662 39.00 -3.05 7.76
N GLU A 663 37.79 -3.13 8.29
CA GLU A 663 37.28 -4.25 9.06
C GLU A 663 37.12 -5.51 8.20
N ILE A 664 36.44 -5.40 7.04
CA ILE A 664 36.32 -6.51 6.08
C ILE A 664 37.71 -7.02 5.65
N LYS A 665 38.65 -6.10 5.40
CA LYS A 665 40.03 -6.47 5.07
C LYS A 665 40.74 -7.22 6.20
N ARG A 666 40.39 -6.97 7.46
CA ARG A 666 41.02 -7.59 8.64
C ARG A 666 40.31 -8.87 9.12
N SER A 667 39.13 -9.20 8.60
CA SER A 667 38.33 -10.36 9.03
C SER A 667 38.96 -11.74 8.73
N GLY A 668 40.10 -11.79 8.04
CA GLY A 668 40.89 -13.01 7.90
C GLY A 668 42.16 -12.83 7.10
N LEU A 669 43.08 -13.81 7.20
CA LEU A 669 44.38 -13.76 6.52
C LEU A 669 44.24 -13.62 4.99
N LEU A 670 43.27 -14.31 4.39
CA LEU A 670 43.03 -14.23 2.95
C LEU A 670 42.43 -12.88 2.53
N ASN A 671 41.50 -12.32 3.29
CA ASN A 671 41.01 -10.95 3.04
C ASN A 671 42.13 -9.92 3.18
N MET A 672 42.98 -10.06 4.19
CA MET A 672 44.10 -9.14 4.41
C MET A 672 45.03 -9.05 3.19
N LEU A 673 45.21 -10.18 2.49
CA LEU A 673 46.07 -10.31 1.32
C LEU A 673 45.35 -10.01 0.00
N LEU A 674 44.07 -10.39 -0.15
CA LEU A 674 43.37 -10.46 -1.43
C LEU A 674 42.12 -9.59 -1.53
N PHE A 675 41.59 -9.06 -0.42
CA PHE A 675 40.39 -8.22 -0.46
C PHE A 675 40.71 -6.85 -1.08
N PRO A 676 39.98 -6.43 -2.12
CA PRO A 676 40.31 -5.25 -2.91
C PRO A 676 39.73 -3.96 -2.33
N LYS A 677 40.11 -3.63 -1.09
CA LYS A 677 39.63 -2.43 -0.37
C LYS A 677 39.68 -1.15 -1.23
N PHE A 678 40.79 -0.89 -1.91
CA PHE A 678 40.97 0.35 -2.68
C PHE A 678 40.05 0.41 -3.90
N GLU A 679 39.78 -0.73 -4.54
CA GLU A 679 38.90 -0.79 -5.72
C GLU A 679 37.45 -0.55 -5.31
N ILE A 680 37.00 -1.16 -4.22
CA ILE A 680 35.65 -0.95 -3.67
C ILE A 680 35.50 0.51 -3.24
N LYS A 681 36.49 1.08 -2.54
CA LYS A 681 36.47 2.51 -2.14
C LYS A 681 36.30 3.44 -3.34
N MET A 682 36.97 3.17 -4.46
CA MET A 682 36.90 4.03 -5.65
C MET A 682 35.55 3.99 -6.37
N VAL A 683 34.76 2.94 -6.20
CA VAL A 683 33.49 2.77 -6.94
C VAL A 683 32.25 2.88 -6.06
N SER A 684 32.36 2.58 -4.77
CA SER A 684 31.25 2.52 -3.81
C SER A 684 31.69 2.99 -2.41
N GLY A 685 32.68 3.88 -2.33
CA GLY A 685 33.05 4.54 -1.08
C GLY A 685 32.06 5.66 -0.72
N GLU A 686 32.02 6.07 0.55
CA GLU A 686 31.19 7.17 1.03
C GLU A 686 31.42 8.50 0.27
N ASP A 687 32.66 8.77 -0.17
CA ASP A 687 33.00 9.96 -0.97
C ASP A 687 32.52 9.87 -2.44
N VAL A 688 32.00 8.72 -2.88
CA VAL A 688 31.62 8.44 -4.28
C VAL A 688 30.11 8.36 -4.43
N VAL A 689 29.45 7.70 -3.48
CA VAL A 689 28.00 7.49 -3.50
C VAL A 689 27.28 8.79 -3.13
N ARG A 690 26.24 9.15 -3.87
CA ARG A 690 25.46 10.39 -3.66
C ARG A 690 23.94 10.16 -3.61
N GLY A 691 23.46 9.01 -4.10
CA GLY A 691 22.02 8.77 -4.30
C GLY A 691 21.16 9.01 -3.07
N GLY A 692 21.55 8.46 -1.92
CA GLY A 692 20.78 8.61 -0.68
C GLY A 692 20.76 10.03 -0.12
N GLU A 693 21.77 10.85 -0.43
CA GLU A 693 21.82 12.27 -0.04
C GLU A 693 20.91 13.13 -0.94
N LEU A 694 20.83 12.79 -2.23
CA LEU A 694 20.07 13.57 -3.21
C LEU A 694 18.55 13.40 -3.10
N GLN A 695 18.06 12.26 -2.62
CA GLN A 695 16.61 12.02 -2.53
C GLN A 695 15.90 12.97 -1.54
N PRO A 696 16.35 13.16 -0.29
CA PRO A 696 15.76 14.15 0.63
C PRO A 696 15.78 15.58 0.09
N GLU A 697 16.81 15.91 -0.70
CA GLU A 697 17.01 17.24 -1.28
C GLU A 697 16.14 17.49 -2.52
N SER A 698 15.38 16.50 -3.00
CA SER A 698 14.68 16.55 -4.29
C SER A 698 13.15 16.57 -4.18
N ASN A 699 12.50 17.48 -4.90
CA ASN A 699 11.04 17.46 -5.05
C ASN A 699 10.58 16.38 -6.05
N ILE A 700 11.30 16.19 -7.15
CA ILE A 700 11.05 15.09 -8.09
C ILE A 700 12.16 14.04 -7.97
N ILE A 701 11.78 12.80 -7.72
CA ILE A 701 12.72 11.68 -7.57
C ILE A 701 12.40 10.63 -8.63
N TYR A 702 13.35 10.37 -9.52
CA TYR A 702 13.24 9.28 -10.50
C TYR A 702 14.34 8.26 -10.29
N GLU A 703 13.95 6.99 -10.21
CA GLU A 703 14.84 5.87 -9.93
C GLU A 703 14.63 4.78 -11.00
N ASN A 704 15.72 4.34 -11.64
CA ASN A 704 15.73 3.18 -12.56
C ASN A 704 16.71 2.12 -12.05
N GLY A 705 16.21 1.03 -11.49
CA GLY A 705 17.01 0.04 -10.78
C GLY A 705 16.58 -1.40 -11.01
N HIS A 706 17.24 -2.33 -10.30
CA HIS A 706 16.78 -3.71 -10.17
C HIS A 706 16.17 -3.92 -8.79
N GLY A 707 14.98 -4.50 -8.71
CA GLY A 707 14.30 -4.60 -7.42
C GLY A 707 13.30 -5.73 -7.29
N SER A 708 12.73 -5.76 -6.09
CA SER A 708 11.64 -6.61 -5.63
C SER A 708 10.73 -5.77 -4.74
N MET A 709 9.63 -6.33 -4.24
CA MET A 709 8.65 -5.55 -3.49
C MET A 709 9.20 -4.85 -2.24
N HIS A 710 10.32 -5.31 -1.67
CA HIS A 710 10.91 -4.77 -0.45
C HIS A 710 12.24 -4.02 -0.64
N LEU A 711 12.81 -4.01 -1.85
CA LEU A 711 14.06 -3.31 -2.14
C LEU A 711 14.28 -3.00 -3.62
N TYR A 712 15.20 -2.10 -3.91
CA TYR A 712 15.84 -1.96 -5.22
C TYR A 712 17.29 -1.51 -5.09
N GLU A 713 18.10 -1.80 -6.11
CA GLU A 713 19.53 -1.52 -6.13
C GLU A 713 20.08 -1.09 -7.51
N PHE A 714 21.18 -0.35 -7.46
CA PHE A 714 21.90 0.18 -8.62
C PHE A 714 23.26 -0.51 -8.89
N GLY A 715 23.82 -1.19 -7.88
CA GLY A 715 25.21 -1.67 -7.88
C GLY A 715 25.45 -3.04 -8.52
N ASP A 716 24.41 -3.89 -8.57
CA ASP A 716 24.29 -5.22 -9.18
C ASP A 716 25.58 -5.84 -9.77
N VAL A 717 25.67 -6.04 -11.09
CA VAL A 717 26.59 -7.02 -11.71
C VAL A 717 28.07 -6.68 -11.49
N VAL A 718 28.39 -5.39 -11.39
CA VAL A 718 29.76 -4.92 -11.14
C VAL A 718 30.10 -5.15 -9.68
N MET A 719 29.26 -4.71 -8.74
CA MET A 719 29.49 -4.87 -7.30
C MET A 719 29.49 -6.34 -6.86
N TRP A 720 28.66 -7.18 -7.48
CA TRP A 720 28.55 -8.61 -7.18
C TRP A 720 29.80 -9.43 -7.54
N GLY A 721 30.73 -8.85 -8.30
CA GLY A 721 32.01 -9.47 -8.61
C GLY A 721 33.22 -8.87 -7.92
N LEU A 722 33.06 -7.70 -7.30
CA LEU A 722 34.20 -6.92 -6.80
C LEU A 722 34.80 -7.47 -5.51
N GLY A 723 34.08 -8.26 -4.71
CA GLY A 723 34.63 -8.83 -3.47
C GLY A 723 35.85 -9.75 -3.67
N ILE A 724 36.15 -10.17 -4.91
CA ILE A 724 37.29 -11.01 -5.27
C ILE A 724 38.33 -10.33 -6.21
N GLY A 725 38.24 -9.01 -6.42
CA GLY A 725 39.24 -8.18 -7.13
C GLY A 725 38.88 -7.79 -8.57
N TYR A 726 39.32 -6.62 -9.04
CA TYR A 726 38.91 -5.97 -10.29
C TYR A 726 39.39 -6.65 -11.58
N PHE A 727 40.55 -7.32 -11.55
CA PHE A 727 41.11 -7.91 -12.77
C PHE A 727 40.51 -9.29 -13.09
N PHE A 728 40.18 -10.06 -12.06
CA PHE A 728 39.61 -11.41 -12.22
C PHE A 728 38.14 -11.47 -11.82
N GLY A 729 37.67 -10.68 -10.86
CA GLY A 729 36.30 -10.65 -10.35
C GLY A 729 35.26 -10.24 -11.39
N PRO A 730 35.30 -9.05 -11.99
CA PRO A 730 34.39 -8.67 -13.08
C PRO A 730 34.37 -9.63 -14.29
N LEU A 731 35.44 -10.39 -14.53
CA LEU A 731 35.50 -11.41 -15.60
C LEU A 731 34.95 -12.78 -15.15
N ILE A 732 35.34 -13.23 -13.95
CA ILE A 732 34.97 -14.52 -13.37
C ILE A 732 33.56 -14.45 -12.79
N MET A 733 33.28 -13.47 -11.94
CA MET A 733 31.95 -13.20 -11.39
C MET A 733 31.05 -12.57 -12.43
N GLY A 734 31.51 -11.66 -13.30
CA GLY A 734 30.67 -11.23 -14.43
C GLY A 734 30.31 -12.36 -15.41
N PHE A 735 30.93 -13.55 -15.31
CA PHE A 735 30.43 -14.76 -15.93
C PHE A 735 29.61 -15.61 -14.95
N LEU A 736 30.11 -15.91 -13.74
CA LEU A 736 29.48 -16.73 -12.72
C LEU A 736 28.18 -16.11 -12.15
N THR A 737 28.16 -14.84 -11.73
CA THR A 737 26.94 -14.12 -11.28
C THR A 737 25.88 -14.05 -12.38
N ARG A 738 26.27 -14.17 -13.65
CA ARG A 738 25.35 -14.13 -14.81
C ARG A 738 24.81 -15.50 -15.21
N ILE A 739 25.32 -16.58 -14.62
CA ILE A 739 24.90 -17.97 -14.89
C ILE A 739 24.59 -18.77 -13.62
N SER A 740 24.73 -18.17 -12.43
CA SER A 740 24.57 -18.81 -11.12
C SER A 740 24.18 -17.80 -10.04
N MET A 741 23.69 -18.31 -8.91
CA MET A 741 23.35 -17.55 -7.69
C MET A 741 24.54 -17.07 -6.84
N PHE A 742 25.77 -17.20 -7.34
CA PHE A 742 26.98 -16.84 -6.59
C PHE A 742 27.33 -15.35 -6.80
N ALA A 743 27.20 -14.52 -5.76
CA ALA A 743 27.56 -13.10 -5.77
C ALA A 743 28.33 -12.68 -4.49
N THR A 744 29.19 -11.68 -4.62
CA THR A 744 29.76 -10.96 -3.46
C THR A 744 28.74 -9.91 -3.02
N PRO A 745 28.20 -9.94 -1.78
CA PRO A 745 27.07 -9.09 -1.38
C PRO A 745 27.48 -7.62 -1.10
N MET A 746 28.48 -7.12 -1.82
CA MET A 746 29.01 -5.77 -1.69
C MET A 746 28.01 -4.69 -2.12
N ALA A 747 26.95 -5.05 -2.86
CA ALA A 747 25.89 -4.10 -3.21
C ALA A 747 24.93 -3.82 -2.05
N ALA A 748 24.82 -4.72 -1.06
CA ALA A 748 23.77 -4.73 -0.04
C ALA A 748 23.72 -3.45 0.81
N LEU A 749 24.87 -2.85 1.14
CA LEU A 749 24.93 -1.59 1.87
C LEU A 749 24.20 -0.45 1.12
N GLY A 750 24.41 -0.40 -0.19
CA GLY A 750 23.92 0.65 -1.09
C GLY A 750 22.53 0.40 -1.64
N THR A 751 21.88 -0.69 -1.27
CA THR A 751 20.49 -1.01 -1.63
C THR A 751 19.53 -0.06 -0.91
N TYR A 752 18.46 0.35 -1.60
CA TYR A 752 17.29 0.97 -0.99
C TYR A 752 16.33 -0.13 -0.59
N SER A 753 16.15 -0.32 0.71
CA SER A 753 15.25 -1.31 1.29
C SER A 753 14.37 -0.65 2.34
N ALA A 754 13.29 -1.31 2.78
CA ALA A 754 12.41 -0.74 3.81
C ALA A 754 13.19 -0.29 5.06
N ARG A 755 14.12 -1.13 5.56
CA ARG A 755 15.08 -0.82 6.65
C ARG A 755 15.89 0.45 6.42
N GLY A 756 16.29 0.71 5.17
CA GLY A 756 17.16 1.82 4.81
C GLY A 756 16.42 3.12 4.50
N VAL A 757 15.12 3.04 4.17
CA VAL A 757 14.30 4.15 3.67
C VAL A 757 13.33 4.67 4.73
N GLU A 758 12.79 3.83 5.60
CA GLU A 758 11.76 4.23 6.57
C GLU A 758 12.17 5.39 7.50
N ASP A 759 13.48 5.53 7.74
CA ASP A 759 14.06 6.57 8.59
C ASP A 759 14.57 7.79 7.79
N MET A 760 14.40 7.82 6.47
CA MET A 760 14.79 8.98 5.67
C MET A 760 13.84 10.16 5.93
N GLU A 761 14.40 11.37 5.89
CA GLU A 761 13.65 12.62 6.04
C GLU A 761 13.30 13.20 4.67
N LEU A 762 12.37 12.56 3.96
CA LEU A 762 11.96 13.03 2.64
C LEU A 762 10.97 14.20 2.77
N GLY A 763 11.08 15.17 1.86
CA GLY A 763 10.05 16.17 1.66
C GLY A 763 8.80 15.58 0.98
N PRO A 764 7.75 16.40 0.76
CA PRO A 764 6.54 15.96 0.07
C PRO A 764 6.78 15.81 -1.45
N SER A 765 7.69 14.91 -1.82
CA SER A 765 8.17 14.70 -3.19
C SER A 765 7.15 13.92 -4.03
N THR A 766 7.29 14.04 -5.35
CA THR A 766 6.75 13.06 -6.31
C THR A 766 7.85 12.09 -6.71
N MET A 767 7.64 10.81 -6.48
CA MET A 767 8.61 9.76 -6.74
C MET A 767 8.13 8.80 -7.83
N MET A 768 9.05 8.44 -8.72
CA MET A 768 8.85 7.46 -9.77
C MET A 768 9.91 6.35 -9.62
N ILE A 769 9.46 5.12 -9.41
CA ILE A 769 10.33 3.93 -9.31
C ILE A 769 10.09 3.03 -10.51
N GLU A 770 11.01 3.08 -11.47
CA GLU A 770 11.10 2.11 -12.56
C GLU A 770 11.99 0.94 -12.13
N SER A 771 11.37 -0.04 -11.47
CA SER A 771 12.04 -1.26 -11.06
C SER A 771 11.01 -2.34 -10.69
N CYS A 772 11.35 -3.61 -10.95
CA CYS A 772 10.41 -4.71 -10.87
C CYS A 772 9.62 -4.74 -9.55
N VAL A 773 8.29 -4.82 -9.67
CA VAL A 773 7.30 -5.07 -8.59
C VAL A 773 7.37 -4.16 -7.36
N ASN A 774 8.05 -3.00 -7.42
CA ASN A 774 8.12 -2.08 -6.29
C ASN A 774 6.78 -1.42 -5.93
N GLY A 775 5.84 -1.33 -6.87
CA GLY A 775 4.48 -0.83 -6.68
C GLY A 775 3.48 -1.92 -6.29
N LYS A 776 3.88 -3.19 -6.24
CA LYS A 776 2.99 -4.32 -5.93
C LYS A 776 2.78 -4.42 -4.42
N ILE A 777 1.55 -4.21 -3.95
CA ILE A 777 1.19 -4.14 -2.53
C ILE A 777 0.21 -5.22 -2.07
N ASP A 778 -0.27 -6.06 -2.99
CA ASP A 778 -1.31 -7.05 -2.72
C ASP A 778 -0.86 -8.14 -1.73
N GLY A 779 -1.59 -8.31 -0.63
CA GLY A 779 -1.29 -9.34 0.38
C GLY A 779 0.10 -9.22 1.01
N MET A 780 0.71 -8.04 1.00
CA MET A 780 1.97 -7.77 1.71
C MET A 780 1.71 -7.21 3.10
N TYR A 781 2.52 -7.61 4.08
CA TYR A 781 2.68 -6.80 5.27
C TYR A 781 3.34 -5.48 4.87
N VAL A 782 2.61 -4.39 5.03
CA VAL A 782 2.86 -3.12 4.35
C VAL A 782 4.19 -2.47 4.72
N PRO A 783 4.64 -2.50 6.00
CA PRO A 783 5.99 -2.02 6.36
C PRO A 783 7.14 -2.74 5.66
N ASN A 784 6.91 -3.95 5.11
CA ASN A 784 7.93 -4.64 4.33
C ASN A 784 8.02 -4.16 2.86
N ASN A 785 7.08 -3.36 2.37
CA ASN A 785 7.08 -2.87 1.00
C ASN A 785 7.90 -1.58 0.86
N ILE A 786 8.80 -1.52 -0.13
CA ILE A 786 9.69 -0.37 -0.32
C ILE A 786 8.94 0.89 -0.75
N GLY A 787 7.95 0.78 -1.63
CA GLY A 787 7.12 1.91 -2.04
C GLY A 787 6.37 2.52 -0.86
N GLN A 788 5.83 1.66 0.02
CA GLN A 788 5.14 2.11 1.23
C GLN A 788 6.10 2.70 2.27
N ALA A 789 7.34 2.21 2.35
CA ALA A 789 8.39 2.84 3.15
C ALA A 789 8.72 4.27 2.67
N TYR A 790 8.67 4.55 1.36
CA TYR A 790 8.83 5.91 0.82
C TYR A 790 7.71 6.87 1.22
N ILE A 791 6.46 6.40 1.17
CA ILE A 791 5.29 7.19 1.61
C ILE A 791 5.41 7.53 3.11
N HIS A 792 5.81 6.54 3.91
CA HIS A 792 6.13 6.72 5.34
C HIS A 792 7.31 7.70 5.56
N ALA A 793 8.34 7.62 4.73
CA ALA A 793 9.51 8.49 4.82
C ALA A 793 9.23 9.95 4.40
N GLY A 794 8.12 10.25 3.72
CA GLY A 794 7.72 11.62 3.42
C GLY A 794 7.12 11.85 2.03
N VAL A 795 7.31 10.91 1.10
CA VAL A 795 6.84 11.05 -0.29
C VAL A 795 5.33 11.29 -0.33
N ASN A 796 4.92 12.28 -1.13
CA ASN A 796 3.52 12.67 -1.26
C ASN A 796 2.81 11.94 -2.41
N SER A 797 3.53 11.56 -3.46
CA SER A 797 3.00 10.78 -4.57
C SER A 797 4.02 9.77 -5.06
N LEU A 798 3.59 8.52 -5.28
CA LEU A 798 4.43 7.43 -5.74
C LEU A 798 3.84 6.81 -7.00
N LEU A 799 4.64 6.75 -8.06
CA LEU A 799 4.39 5.96 -9.25
C LEU A 799 5.41 4.83 -9.29
N ALA A 800 4.96 3.59 -9.17
CA ALA A 800 5.85 2.43 -9.14
C ALA A 800 5.24 1.26 -9.89
N SER A 801 6.10 0.44 -10.48
CA SER A 801 5.68 -0.71 -11.26
C SER A 801 5.13 -1.87 -10.42
N THR A 802 3.94 -2.34 -10.75
CA THR A 802 3.30 -3.50 -10.12
C THR A 802 3.73 -4.85 -10.70
N THR A 803 4.53 -4.84 -11.77
CA THR A 803 5.07 -6.03 -12.43
C THR A 803 6.55 -5.86 -12.77
N PHE A 804 7.14 -6.82 -13.47
CA PHE A 804 8.49 -6.72 -14.04
C PHE A 804 8.57 -5.55 -15.02
N THR A 805 9.41 -4.60 -14.69
CA THR A 805 9.74 -3.44 -15.53
C THR A 805 11.24 -3.44 -15.73
N ASN A 806 11.67 -3.82 -16.94
CA ASN A 806 13.00 -3.57 -17.50
C ASN A 806 13.37 -4.47 -18.71
N VAL A 807 12.52 -5.41 -19.14
CA VAL A 807 12.91 -6.34 -20.23
C VAL A 807 12.74 -5.71 -21.64
N ALA A 808 12.08 -4.56 -21.74
CA ALA A 808 11.80 -3.87 -22.99
C ALA A 808 13.00 -3.02 -23.48
N GLY A 809 14.08 -3.68 -23.91
CA GLY A 809 15.27 -2.94 -24.32
C GLY A 809 16.32 -3.73 -25.08
N TYR A 810 16.00 -4.89 -25.66
CA TYR A 810 16.97 -5.65 -26.44
C TYR A 810 17.40 -4.87 -27.69
N LEU A 811 18.42 -4.02 -27.54
CA LEU A 811 19.17 -3.50 -28.66
C LEU A 811 19.63 -4.72 -29.44
N LYS A 812 19.15 -4.86 -30.68
CA LYS A 812 19.67 -5.89 -31.61
C LYS A 812 21.19 -5.87 -31.51
N PRO A 813 21.85 -7.04 -31.40
CA PRO A 813 23.29 -7.10 -31.20
C PRO A 813 23.97 -6.16 -32.20
N ARG A 814 24.68 -5.15 -31.69
CA ARG A 814 25.40 -4.21 -32.55
C ARG A 814 26.29 -5.04 -33.48
N PRO A 815 26.41 -4.69 -34.77
CA PRO A 815 26.99 -5.56 -35.81
C PRO A 815 28.49 -5.90 -35.67
N PHE A 816 29.12 -5.61 -34.52
CA PHE A 816 30.50 -5.96 -34.24
C PHE A 816 30.63 -7.39 -33.72
N ILE A 817 30.56 -8.35 -34.66
CA ILE A 817 30.77 -9.80 -34.47
C ILE A 817 32.17 -10.15 -33.88
N HIS A 818 33.06 -9.17 -33.68
CA HIS A 818 34.45 -9.38 -33.28
C HIS A 818 34.92 -8.62 -32.03
N SER A 819 34.03 -8.01 -31.25
CA SER A 819 34.44 -7.43 -29.95
C SER A 819 34.14 -8.41 -28.82
N LEU A 820 35.10 -8.57 -27.89
CA LEU A 820 34.93 -9.35 -26.65
C LEU A 820 33.99 -8.67 -25.64
N GLY A 821 33.26 -7.62 -26.05
CA GLY A 821 32.32 -6.90 -25.20
C GLY A 821 32.97 -6.06 -24.08
N VAL A 822 34.29 -6.01 -23.96
CA VAL A 822 34.95 -5.17 -22.96
C VAL A 822 34.89 -3.71 -23.40
N TYR A 823 33.96 -2.94 -22.83
CA TYR A 823 34.04 -1.49 -22.77
C TYR A 823 34.54 -1.09 -21.39
N ALA A 824 35.65 -0.36 -21.34
CA ALA A 824 36.00 0.42 -20.16
C ALA A 824 35.14 1.68 -20.20
N TYR A 825 34.25 1.84 -19.22
CA TYR A 825 33.67 3.14 -18.87
C TYR A 825 34.53 3.75 -17.77
#